data_AF-A0A0P6YDK9-F1
#
_entry.id   AF-A0A0P6YDK9-F1
#
_cell.length_a   1.000
_cell.length_b   1.000
_cell.length_c   1.000
_cell.angle_alpha   90.00
_cell.angle_beta   90.00
_cell.angle_gamma   90.00
#
_symmetry.space_group_name_H-M   'P 1'
#
loop_
_entity.id
_entity.type
_entity.pdbx_description
1 polymer ?
#
loop_
_entity_poly.entity_id
_entity_poly.type
_entity_poly.pdbx_seq_one_letter_code
_entity_poly.pdbx_strand_id
1 'polypeptide(L)'
;MLRSPRWLLFVIVWLLLAATAPHPTTNLLTNPDFEDGLTGWAIHPSTATVALTTEAWSGNQAVALSKTTATGYVRLSQRVPVTGGATYTMAGWVRWRSPHLSNAKLQVRWYSASGALGGYLDTPAAARADTYQRLETTLTAPLDAVEAEIACYTYVNQAPPDEPLLCDAFTFTLADTPTPTPPPTASPTATMLPTPTSTSSPAPTSTPTPTAPPTPTASATPTGTPTPPLPAFGTLVLNEILPAPSAVDWDGDGVANAQDEWIELANFGATPLDLTGWQLDDAEGGSAPYTFPPGSLIPPGGFLLLFRTQTGLALNNDGDSVRLFTPDGTAWDSFTFSATTPDASFSRDRTTWHDDWPPSPGAPNTPPPPPTPTPTPPAVVPLLISEVVYDGTQSGDGDEFVELYNPTDTAIPLAGWGIGDEETRGGSESLYRFDGDFTLAPHGTLVIARDAAAFHARFGVWPDAEMNPVSDTVHVPTLSRDTTWGRGHWALSNSGDEVVLVDPFGRVVDALPFRNADYAAVGRTGHDISAPAPRALHRVVELQGTHLNDILAYDAPSPGEPRHIPPPPASMPPAYAFGPFRAYRGVLHAHTTYSDGSGPPTLAFATGRANGLHFLAISDHSHWFTPEEWARLGTVADAANQPGAFVALRAFEWTSREHGHINVWRTDDFFSREMPGGESVQALYDWLAARPKALAEFNHPFEGHFDDFVLREEVRGQLVLQEIANSAAVLRFAEAYWRALWRGWRVAPVANLDTESANWGRDGDLRAGLLATDLTREALFEAMLARRAFSTEDASLALALRSGETWMGGDIPPGETTLTFYVADEEGEPLTLELWREGAPVWRVGLTPSATPTTRTLTIEAAPGEVLLARAVQADGQEAWSAPLWVQGVWSPPGVLVNEVLPAPRQTDWNEDGVSDGDDEWIELYNPLDRAVGLGGWQLDDEEGGSRPYTFPLGTVIAPHSYLVLFKKTTGVSLNDAGDTARLIAPTGAVVSEIPYAHAANDGSIARDDKGRLHTNWPPSPGAHNRAPETPTTPASPPPPLLSTLADVRHMPLGTRLSVEGVVSVPPHLLGHGIFYVQDAEAGLKIYAPALDLSALHPGDRVRLTGVLRTFHNERELRLESAADIVRLDTGEAPTPLFVQTALHPAHEGRLVQVDGAVLRWYYNRWWLAVSDAEVEIYVRQSTGLRRPWLERGMHQRIVGIAATWDDGMRILPFDATHITTLSSTSASNAARPTVRTAPRYRPRTPRIRFWQRYFAL
;
A
#
# COMPACT_ATOMS: atom_id res chain seq x y z
N MET A 1 -55.86 27.73 46.04
CA MET A 1 -55.83 29.21 46.05
C MET A 1 -54.39 29.61 45.72
N LEU A 2 -54.00 30.55 44.84
CA LEU A 2 -54.62 31.52 43.90
C LEU A 2 -53.44 32.03 43.00
N ARG A 3 -53.49 32.35 41.70
CA ARG A 3 -54.55 32.64 40.69
C ARG A 3 -54.15 32.10 39.29
N SER A 4 -55.14 31.96 38.40
CA SER A 4 -55.11 32.09 36.91
C SER A 4 -53.99 31.44 36.05
N PRO A 5 -54.33 30.52 35.11
CA PRO A 5 -53.39 29.98 34.13
C PRO A 5 -53.23 30.91 32.91
N ARG A 6 -52.06 31.53 32.74
CA ARG A 6 -51.72 32.28 31.51
C ARG A 6 -50.28 32.08 31.00
N TRP A 7 -49.52 31.17 31.61
CA TRP A 7 -48.10 30.94 31.29
C TRP A 7 -47.78 29.57 30.66
N LEU A 8 -48.76 28.67 30.52
CA LEU A 8 -48.53 27.34 29.91
C LEU A 8 -48.98 27.22 28.44
N LEU A 9 -49.74 28.19 27.92
CA LEU A 9 -50.21 28.16 26.52
C LEU A 9 -49.23 28.81 25.53
N PHE A 10 -48.22 29.53 26.01
CA PHE A 10 -47.25 30.22 25.15
C PHE A 10 -46.04 29.34 24.74
N VAL A 11 -45.79 28.25 25.47
CA VAL A 11 -44.67 27.32 25.19
C VAL A 11 -45.11 26.21 24.22
N ILE A 12 -46.38 25.78 24.26
CA ILE A 12 -46.87 24.66 23.45
C ILE A 12 -47.28 25.09 22.02
N VAL A 13 -47.58 26.37 21.80
CA VAL A 13 -47.87 26.90 20.44
C VAL A 13 -46.60 27.27 19.67
N TRP A 14 -45.46 27.45 20.34
CA TRP A 14 -44.16 27.69 19.69
C TRP A 14 -43.39 26.41 19.32
N LEU A 15 -43.85 25.23 19.77
CA LEU A 15 -43.26 23.92 19.47
C LEU A 15 -44.02 23.11 18.42
N LEU A 16 -45.05 23.69 17.78
CA LEU A 16 -45.87 23.03 16.75
C LEU A 16 -46.06 23.87 15.46
N LEU A 17 -45.23 24.90 15.27
CA LEU A 17 -45.23 25.76 14.07
C LEU A 17 -43.79 26.10 13.62
N ALA A 18 -42.98 25.06 13.45
CA ALA A 18 -41.65 25.13 12.84
C ALA A 18 -41.35 23.87 11.99
N ALA A 19 -42.32 23.45 11.18
CA ALA A 19 -42.22 22.28 10.30
C ALA A 19 -42.60 22.63 8.85
N THR A 20 -41.91 23.64 8.29
CA THR A 20 -41.61 23.83 6.86
C THR A 20 -40.80 25.12 6.70
N ALA A 21 -39.51 25.05 7.00
CA ALA A 21 -38.51 25.98 6.49
C ALA A 21 -37.23 25.15 6.27
N PRO A 22 -36.57 25.22 5.10
CA PRO A 22 -35.27 24.59 4.94
C PRO A 22 -34.28 25.27 5.91
N HIS A 23 -33.44 24.48 6.58
CA HIS A 23 -32.30 25.06 7.29
C HIS A 23 -31.34 25.64 6.24
N PRO A 24 -30.98 26.93 6.28
CA PRO A 24 -29.95 27.44 5.39
C PRO A 24 -28.62 26.79 5.78
N THR A 25 -28.02 26.04 4.86
CA THR A 25 -26.69 25.42 4.97
C THR A 25 -25.63 26.48 5.27
N THR A 26 -25.42 26.74 6.56
CA THR A 26 -24.54 27.81 7.03
C THR A 26 -23.17 27.20 7.28
N ASN A 27 -22.16 27.72 6.57
CA ASN A 27 -20.78 27.29 6.71
C ASN A 27 -20.31 27.57 8.15
N LEU A 28 -19.75 26.56 8.82
CA LEU A 28 -19.25 26.67 10.19
C LEU A 28 -17.89 27.38 10.24
N LEU A 29 -17.19 27.45 9.10
CA LEU A 29 -15.91 28.15 8.96
C LEU A 29 -16.11 29.66 8.75
N THR A 30 -15.24 30.42 9.39
CA THR A 30 -15.12 31.88 9.25
C THR A 30 -14.00 32.23 8.26
N ASN A 31 -14.24 33.22 7.39
CA ASN A 31 -13.30 33.62 6.33
C ASN A 31 -12.72 32.42 5.54
N PRO A 32 -13.54 31.51 5.00
CA PRO A 32 -13.06 30.26 4.40
C PRO A 32 -12.64 30.40 2.93
N ASP A 33 -12.96 31.54 2.33
CA ASP A 33 -12.56 32.07 1.03
C ASP A 33 -11.38 33.06 1.15
N PHE A 34 -10.79 33.18 2.34
CA PHE A 34 -9.58 33.98 2.63
C PHE A 34 -9.62 35.48 2.25
N GLU A 35 -10.79 36.04 1.93
CA GLU A 35 -10.97 37.44 1.52
C GLU A 35 -10.65 38.46 2.63
N ASP A 36 -10.85 38.08 3.90
CA ASP A 36 -10.39 38.82 5.09
C ASP A 36 -8.99 38.35 5.54
N GLY A 37 -8.20 37.84 4.60
CA GLY A 37 -6.84 37.33 4.78
C GLY A 37 -6.78 36.00 5.53
N LEU A 38 -5.91 35.90 6.54
CA LEU A 38 -5.78 34.70 7.38
C LEU A 38 -6.56 34.80 8.70
N THR A 39 -7.52 35.72 8.78
CA THR A 39 -8.36 35.90 9.97
C THR A 39 -9.10 34.59 10.28
N GLY A 40 -8.93 34.06 11.49
CA GLY A 40 -9.51 32.78 11.91
C GLY A 40 -8.68 31.52 11.60
N TRP A 41 -7.59 31.62 10.83
CA TRP A 41 -6.81 30.46 10.39
C TRP A 41 -5.42 30.41 11.03
N ALA A 42 -5.00 29.21 11.44
CA ALA A 42 -3.71 28.93 12.08
C ALA A 42 -2.80 28.09 11.17
N ILE A 43 -1.52 28.44 11.10
CA ILE A 43 -0.50 27.73 10.30
C ILE A 43 0.30 26.75 11.16
N HIS A 44 0.54 25.54 10.65
CA HIS A 44 1.31 24.51 11.35
C HIS A 44 2.26 23.76 10.39
N PRO A 45 3.47 23.37 10.84
CA PRO A 45 4.15 23.83 12.06
C PRO A 45 4.51 25.33 11.96
N SER A 46 5.04 25.93 13.04
CA SER A 46 5.47 27.35 13.03
C SER A 46 6.60 27.67 12.04
N THR A 47 7.26 26.65 11.49
CA THR A 47 8.28 26.77 10.43
C THR A 47 7.71 26.73 9.01
N ALA A 48 6.40 26.53 8.86
CA ALA A 48 5.70 26.71 7.59
C ALA A 48 5.67 28.19 7.16
N THR A 49 5.56 28.42 5.86
CA THR A 49 5.36 29.75 5.28
C THR A 49 3.98 29.81 4.62
N VAL A 50 3.21 30.83 5.00
CA VAL A 50 1.91 31.14 4.43
C VAL A 50 1.95 32.51 3.75
N ALA A 51 1.36 32.61 2.57
CA ALA A 51 1.15 33.86 1.85
C ALA A 51 -0.25 33.88 1.25
N LEU A 52 -0.80 35.07 1.01
CA LEU A 52 -2.04 35.22 0.24
C LEU A 52 -1.67 35.42 -1.24
N THR A 53 -2.34 34.69 -2.13
CA THR A 53 -2.16 34.76 -3.58
C THR A 53 -3.46 35.17 -4.25
N THR A 54 -3.38 35.91 -5.36
CA THR A 54 -4.54 36.19 -6.22
C THR A 54 -4.86 35.05 -7.19
N GLU A 55 -4.09 33.96 -7.12
CA GLU A 55 -4.39 32.71 -7.78
C GLU A 55 -5.43 31.90 -6.99
N ALA A 56 -6.59 32.49 -6.69
CA ALA A 56 -7.70 31.88 -5.94
C ALA A 56 -8.65 31.01 -6.79
N TRP A 57 -9.33 30.02 -6.21
CA TRP A 57 -10.46 29.37 -6.88
C TRP A 57 -11.66 30.31 -6.99
N SER A 58 -12.00 31.02 -5.91
CA SER A 58 -13.10 31.98 -5.82
C SER A 58 -12.68 33.19 -4.99
N GLY A 59 -13.32 34.34 -5.19
CA GLY A 59 -12.87 35.57 -4.55
C GLY A 59 -11.59 36.13 -5.18
N ASN A 60 -10.84 36.91 -4.40
CA ASN A 60 -9.62 37.61 -4.78
C ASN A 60 -8.36 37.05 -4.11
N GLN A 61 -8.50 36.26 -3.03
CA GLN A 61 -7.41 35.74 -2.22
C GLN A 61 -7.57 34.24 -1.98
N ALA A 62 -6.51 33.49 -2.21
CA ALA A 62 -6.36 32.13 -1.72
C ALA A 62 -5.09 32.03 -0.91
N VAL A 63 -4.96 30.95 -0.14
CA VAL A 63 -3.78 30.72 0.66
C VAL A 63 -2.74 29.89 -0.08
N ALA A 64 -1.52 30.42 -0.18
CA ALA A 64 -0.33 29.74 -0.67
C ALA A 64 0.48 29.20 0.51
N LEU A 65 0.68 27.89 0.54
CA LEU A 65 1.23 27.12 1.64
C LEU A 65 2.53 26.43 1.22
N SER A 66 3.62 26.64 1.96
CA SER A 66 4.94 26.09 1.64
C SER A 66 5.82 25.97 2.89
N LYS A 67 7.04 25.47 2.71
CA LYS A 67 8.10 25.41 3.72
C LYS A 67 9.44 25.57 3.01
N THR A 68 10.16 26.65 3.31
CA THR A 68 11.30 27.10 2.48
C THR A 68 12.67 26.64 2.98
N THR A 69 12.77 26.15 4.22
CA THR A 69 14.04 25.87 4.90
C THR A 69 14.23 24.42 5.35
N ALA A 70 13.17 23.59 5.32
CA ALA A 70 13.22 22.18 5.68
C ALA A 70 12.03 21.42 5.06
N THR A 71 12.20 20.12 4.86
CA THR A 71 11.13 19.20 4.44
C THR A 71 10.10 18.99 5.57
N GLY A 72 9.00 18.29 5.28
CA GLY A 72 7.98 17.94 6.27
C GLY A 72 6.59 18.51 5.96
N TYR A 73 5.61 18.14 6.79
CA TYR A 73 4.23 18.58 6.62
C TYR A 73 4.05 20.10 6.77
N VAL A 74 3.00 20.59 6.13
CA VAL A 74 2.55 21.97 6.12
C VAL A 74 1.02 21.96 6.08
N ARG A 75 0.36 22.62 7.02
CA ARG A 75 -1.11 22.80 6.99
C ARG A 75 -1.54 24.19 7.44
N LEU A 76 -2.70 24.60 6.95
CA LEU A 76 -3.47 25.74 7.48
C LEU A 76 -4.81 25.21 7.98
N SER A 77 -5.19 25.54 9.21
CA SER A 77 -6.37 24.97 9.86
C SER A 77 -7.19 25.97 10.68
N GLN A 78 -8.48 25.70 10.81
CA GLN A 78 -9.42 26.42 11.67
C GLN A 78 -10.24 25.43 12.51
N ARG A 79 -10.49 25.77 13.79
CA ARG A 79 -11.30 24.97 14.71
C ARG A 79 -12.72 25.49 14.80
N VAL A 80 -13.68 24.58 14.76
CA VAL A 80 -15.13 24.87 14.78
C VAL A 80 -15.88 23.89 15.70
N PRO A 81 -16.91 24.34 16.43
CA PRO A 81 -17.71 23.45 17.28
C PRO A 81 -18.59 22.52 16.45
N VAL A 82 -18.74 21.27 16.90
CA VAL A 82 -19.54 20.22 16.25
C VAL A 82 -20.36 19.43 17.28
N THR A 83 -21.26 18.59 16.78
CA THR A 83 -22.10 17.70 17.58
C THR A 83 -21.75 16.25 17.24
N GLY A 84 -21.31 15.48 18.23
CA GLY A 84 -21.02 14.06 18.04
C GLY A 84 -22.22 13.27 17.51
N GLY A 85 -21.96 12.36 16.57
CA GLY A 85 -22.97 11.60 15.84
C GLY A 85 -23.69 12.35 14.71
N ALA A 86 -23.42 13.65 14.50
CA ALA A 86 -23.97 14.41 13.39
C ALA A 86 -23.08 14.29 12.13
N THR A 87 -23.70 14.33 10.95
CA THR A 87 -23.00 14.23 9.66
C THR A 87 -22.76 15.61 9.05
N TYR A 88 -21.53 15.83 8.60
CA TYR A 88 -21.07 17.08 8.01
C TYR A 88 -20.51 16.83 6.62
N THR A 89 -20.62 17.81 5.73
CA THR A 89 -19.93 17.82 4.44
C THR A 89 -18.81 18.86 4.50
N MET A 90 -17.57 18.41 4.28
CA MET A 90 -16.41 19.26 4.06
C MET A 90 -16.16 19.36 2.55
N ALA A 91 -15.88 20.56 2.05
CA ALA A 91 -15.24 20.73 0.76
C ALA A 91 -14.25 21.89 0.77
N GLY A 92 -13.44 21.99 -0.27
CA GLY A 92 -12.45 23.03 -0.48
C GLY A 92 -11.70 22.75 -1.79
N TRP A 93 -11.05 23.78 -2.32
CA TRP A 93 -10.38 23.69 -3.61
C TRP A 93 -8.87 23.80 -3.41
N VAL A 94 -8.11 22.88 -4.01
CA VAL A 94 -6.65 22.87 -3.90
C VAL A 94 -5.97 22.80 -5.27
N ARG A 95 -4.79 23.42 -5.41
CA ARG A 95 -3.94 23.35 -6.61
C ARG A 95 -2.48 23.15 -6.22
N TRP A 96 -1.79 22.22 -6.88
CA TRP A 96 -0.37 21.99 -6.66
C TRP A 96 0.31 21.38 -7.88
N ARG A 97 1.52 21.87 -8.19
CA ARG A 97 2.32 21.48 -9.37
C ARG A 97 3.69 20.90 -9.04
N SER A 98 4.33 21.39 -7.98
CA SER A 98 5.72 21.04 -7.71
C SER A 98 5.86 19.54 -7.40
N PRO A 99 6.79 18.82 -8.06
CA PRO A 99 7.12 17.43 -7.69
C PRO A 99 7.77 17.34 -6.30
N HIS A 100 8.27 18.46 -5.78
CA HIS A 100 8.83 18.60 -4.43
C HIS A 100 7.76 18.75 -3.33
N LEU A 101 6.47 18.68 -3.68
CA LEU A 101 5.35 18.49 -2.75
C LEU A 101 4.80 17.05 -2.84
N SER A 102 4.00 16.64 -1.87
CA SER A 102 3.14 15.45 -1.90
C SER A 102 1.89 15.65 -1.04
N ASN A 103 0.91 14.75 -1.15
CA ASN A 103 -0.24 14.66 -0.24
C ASN A 103 -1.06 15.95 -0.07
N ALA A 104 -1.30 16.70 -1.14
CA ALA A 104 -2.16 17.87 -1.13
C ALA A 104 -3.63 17.48 -0.93
N LYS A 105 -4.18 17.70 0.27
CA LYS A 105 -5.52 17.22 0.65
C LYS A 105 -6.20 18.12 1.66
N LEU A 106 -7.48 17.87 1.91
CA LEU A 106 -8.21 18.43 3.05
C LEU A 106 -8.22 17.42 4.19
N GLN A 107 -8.22 17.91 5.42
CA GLN A 107 -8.13 17.09 6.63
C GLN A 107 -9.11 17.61 7.69
N VAL A 108 -9.88 16.70 8.29
CA VAL A 108 -10.68 16.95 9.50
C VAL A 108 -10.06 16.19 10.66
N ARG A 109 -9.88 16.85 11.79
CA ARG A 109 -9.40 16.25 13.04
C ARG A 109 -10.44 16.49 14.14
N TRP A 110 -10.95 15.43 14.73
CA TRP A 110 -12.02 15.49 15.72
C TRP A 110 -11.47 15.59 17.14
N TYR A 111 -12.07 16.45 17.96
CA TYR A 111 -11.67 16.67 19.34
C TYR A 111 -12.85 16.44 20.30
N SER A 112 -12.61 15.65 21.34
CA SER A 112 -13.55 15.43 22.44
C SER A 112 -13.53 16.60 23.43
N ALA A 113 -14.45 16.58 24.41
CA ALA A 113 -14.56 17.65 25.41
C ALA A 113 -13.33 17.84 26.32
N SER A 114 -12.41 16.87 26.38
CA SER A 114 -11.12 17.00 27.07
C SER A 114 -10.02 17.64 26.21
N GLY A 115 -10.29 17.89 24.92
CA GLY A 115 -9.29 18.32 23.94
C GLY A 115 -8.43 17.17 23.38
N ALA A 116 -8.74 15.91 23.73
CA ALA A 116 -8.13 14.74 23.12
C ALA A 116 -8.58 14.57 21.65
N LEU A 117 -7.67 14.11 20.79
CA LEU A 117 -7.94 13.85 19.38
C LEU A 117 -8.63 12.49 19.22
N GLY A 118 -9.93 12.49 18.91
CA GLY A 118 -10.74 11.27 18.71
C GLY A 118 -10.62 10.63 17.32
N GLY A 119 -9.69 11.11 16.49
CA GLY A 119 -9.44 10.60 15.13
C GLY A 119 -9.27 11.71 14.10
N TYR A 120 -8.93 11.32 12.88
CA TYR A 120 -8.88 12.22 11.72
C TYR A 120 -9.39 11.52 10.46
N LEU A 121 -9.91 12.32 9.52
CA LEU A 121 -10.30 11.87 8.19
C LEU A 121 -9.72 12.85 7.18
N ASP A 122 -9.07 12.31 6.15
CA ASP A 122 -8.56 13.09 5.03
C ASP A 122 -9.41 12.85 3.79
N THR A 123 -9.50 13.83 2.90
CA THR A 123 -9.92 13.56 1.51
C THR A 123 -8.80 12.77 0.80
N PRO A 124 -9.10 12.08 -0.31
CA PRO A 124 -8.07 11.72 -1.28
C PRO A 124 -7.16 12.92 -1.58
N ALA A 125 -5.88 12.67 -1.82
CA ALA A 125 -4.98 13.71 -2.27
C ALA A 125 -5.36 14.12 -3.69
N ALA A 126 -5.49 15.43 -3.93
CA ALA A 126 -5.64 15.95 -5.29
C ALA A 126 -4.47 15.47 -6.15
N ALA A 127 -4.72 15.13 -7.41
CA ALA A 127 -3.65 14.84 -8.36
C ALA A 127 -2.74 16.07 -8.54
N ARG A 128 -1.47 15.87 -8.90
CA ARG A 128 -0.61 17.00 -9.32
C ARG A 128 -1.18 17.56 -10.62
N ALA A 129 -1.65 18.81 -10.57
CA ALA A 129 -2.30 19.45 -11.72
C ALA A 129 -2.15 20.98 -11.70
N ASP A 130 -2.14 21.53 -12.91
CA ASP A 130 -2.15 22.97 -13.16
C ASP A 130 -3.49 23.67 -12.87
N THR A 131 -4.50 22.90 -12.47
CA THR A 131 -5.86 23.35 -12.18
C THR A 131 -6.25 23.07 -10.73
N TYR A 132 -7.10 23.94 -10.19
CA TYR A 132 -7.75 23.71 -8.91
C TYR A 132 -8.68 22.51 -9.00
N GLN A 133 -8.55 21.59 -8.04
CA GLN A 133 -9.41 20.43 -7.86
C GLN A 133 -10.26 20.63 -6.62
N ARG A 134 -11.56 20.33 -6.74
CA ARG A 134 -12.45 20.28 -5.57
C ARG A 134 -12.23 18.97 -4.87
N LEU A 135 -11.87 19.07 -3.61
CA LEU A 135 -11.90 17.95 -2.69
C LEU A 135 -13.16 18.13 -1.84
N GLU A 136 -14.01 17.11 -1.82
CA GLU A 136 -15.23 17.06 -1.01
C GLU A 136 -15.33 15.70 -0.34
N THR A 137 -15.84 15.68 0.89
CA THR A 137 -16.12 14.45 1.64
C THR A 137 -17.27 14.71 2.62
N THR A 138 -18.07 13.69 2.89
CA THR A 138 -19.14 13.74 3.89
C THR A 138 -18.81 12.75 5.00
N LEU A 139 -18.81 13.21 6.24
CA LEU A 139 -18.29 12.49 7.39
C LEU A 139 -19.14 12.70 8.65
N THR A 140 -19.34 11.62 9.40
CA THR A 140 -20.05 11.66 10.68
C THR A 140 -19.06 11.88 11.82
N ALA A 141 -19.33 12.88 12.66
CA ALA A 141 -18.51 13.14 13.84
C ALA A 141 -18.60 11.98 14.85
N PRO A 142 -17.48 11.54 15.47
CA PRO A 142 -17.51 10.59 16.59
C PRO A 142 -18.49 11.03 17.69
N LEU A 143 -19.12 10.09 18.40
CA LEU A 143 -20.22 10.40 19.34
C LEU A 143 -19.82 11.33 20.50
N ASP A 144 -18.53 11.38 20.83
CA ASP A 144 -17.92 12.21 21.88
C ASP A 144 -17.30 13.52 21.36
N ALA A 145 -17.26 13.73 20.04
CA ALA A 145 -16.66 14.90 19.42
C ALA A 145 -17.49 16.17 19.69
N VAL A 146 -16.81 17.25 20.09
CA VAL A 146 -17.40 18.59 20.35
C VAL A 146 -16.73 19.70 19.55
N GLU A 147 -15.53 19.47 19.00
CA GLU A 147 -14.81 20.39 18.14
C GLU A 147 -14.17 19.64 16.96
N ALA A 148 -14.06 20.31 15.81
CA ALA A 148 -13.38 19.81 14.62
C ALA A 148 -12.35 20.84 14.14
N GLU A 149 -11.13 20.40 13.85
CA GLU A 149 -10.09 21.20 13.20
C GLU A 149 -10.07 20.83 11.71
N ILE A 150 -10.51 21.79 10.88
CA ILE A 150 -10.60 21.67 9.42
C ILE A 150 -9.35 22.27 8.82
N ALA A 151 -8.68 21.56 7.91
CA ALA A 151 -7.37 21.95 7.40
C ALA A 151 -7.19 21.72 5.90
N CYS A 152 -6.36 22.56 5.28
CA CYS A 152 -5.65 22.21 4.06
C CYS A 152 -4.26 21.69 4.41
N TYR A 153 -3.80 20.60 3.78
CA TYR A 153 -2.56 19.89 4.13
C TYR A 153 -1.73 19.55 2.89
N THR A 154 -0.40 19.62 2.99
CA THR A 154 0.58 19.00 2.08
C THR A 154 1.84 18.58 2.85
N TYR A 155 2.68 17.76 2.23
CA TYR A 155 4.03 17.48 2.70
C TYR A 155 5.06 18.03 1.70
N VAL A 156 6.08 18.75 2.20
CA VAL A 156 7.19 19.26 1.40
C VAL A 156 8.31 18.22 1.38
N ASN A 157 8.49 17.56 0.24
CA ASN A 157 9.51 16.52 0.03
C ASN A 157 10.91 17.13 -0.17
N GLN A 158 11.00 18.35 -0.73
CA GLN A 158 12.23 19.10 -0.90
C GLN A 158 11.97 20.59 -0.71
N ALA A 159 12.84 21.27 0.05
CA ALA A 159 12.66 22.66 0.46
C ALA A 159 13.76 23.58 -0.10
N PRO A 160 13.41 24.75 -0.70
CA PRO A 160 12.05 25.17 -1.03
C PRO A 160 11.46 24.31 -2.17
N PRO A 161 10.14 24.01 -2.16
CA PRO A 161 9.48 23.45 -3.33
C PRO A 161 9.40 24.52 -4.43
N ASP A 162 9.28 24.11 -5.69
CA ASP A 162 9.26 25.04 -6.83
C ASP A 162 8.01 25.94 -6.80
N GLU A 163 6.92 25.40 -6.25
CA GLU A 163 5.67 26.10 -6.01
C GLU A 163 5.03 25.68 -4.67
N PRO A 164 4.27 26.58 -4.03
CA PRO A 164 3.41 26.25 -2.88
C PRO A 164 2.21 25.37 -3.29
N LEU A 165 1.62 24.69 -2.30
CA LEU A 165 0.24 24.24 -2.37
C LEU A 165 -0.67 25.48 -2.28
N LEU A 166 -1.64 25.62 -3.16
CA LEU A 166 -2.70 26.61 -3.01
C LEU A 166 -3.97 25.97 -2.49
N CYS A 167 -4.68 26.66 -1.59
CA CYS A 167 -5.96 26.23 -1.05
C CYS A 167 -6.95 27.38 -1.00
N ASP A 168 -8.24 27.09 -1.19
CA ASP A 168 -9.28 28.10 -1.23
C ASP A 168 -10.69 27.55 -1.00
N ALA A 169 -11.64 28.45 -0.72
CA ALA A 169 -13.08 28.26 -0.82
C ALA A 169 -13.61 27.07 -0.01
N PHE A 170 -13.24 27.05 1.27
CA PHE A 170 -13.62 25.97 2.18
C PHE A 170 -15.10 26.02 2.54
N THR A 171 -15.72 24.86 2.68
CA THR A 171 -17.04 24.69 3.26
C THR A 171 -17.02 23.58 4.27
N PHE A 172 -17.57 23.81 5.46
CA PHE A 172 -17.87 22.77 6.42
C PHE A 172 -19.29 23.01 6.95
N THR A 173 -20.24 22.18 6.52
CA THR A 173 -21.66 22.37 6.78
C THR A 173 -22.29 21.11 7.34
N LEU A 174 -23.28 21.23 8.22
CA LEU A 174 -24.12 20.12 8.63
C LEU A 174 -24.93 19.61 7.42
N ALA A 175 -24.92 18.30 7.17
CA ALA A 175 -25.57 17.69 6.02
C ALA A 175 -27.08 17.50 6.26
N ASP A 176 -27.92 17.84 5.27
CA ASP A 176 -29.35 17.58 5.31
C ASP A 176 -29.65 16.09 5.14
N THR A 177 -30.43 15.51 6.06
CA THR A 177 -30.83 14.10 5.99
C THR A 177 -31.87 13.89 4.87
N PRO A 178 -31.68 12.93 3.94
CA PRO A 178 -32.63 12.71 2.85
C PRO A 178 -34.01 12.28 3.40
N THR A 179 -35.07 12.97 2.97
CA THR A 179 -36.44 12.66 3.38
C THR A 179 -36.91 11.36 2.72
N PRO A 180 -37.41 10.36 3.48
CA PRO A 180 -37.78 9.06 2.92
C PRO A 180 -38.98 9.16 1.95
N THR A 181 -38.85 8.53 0.78
CA THR A 181 -39.92 8.39 -0.21
C THR A 181 -41.09 7.57 0.39
N PRO A 182 -42.36 7.97 0.21
CA PRO A 182 -43.49 7.27 0.83
C PRO A 182 -43.73 5.89 0.19
N PRO A 183 -43.96 4.82 0.99
CA PRO A 183 -44.16 3.47 0.49
C PRO A 183 -45.56 3.25 -0.12
N PRO A 184 -45.73 2.25 -1.01
CA PRO A 184 -47.01 1.95 -1.65
C PRO A 184 -48.07 1.42 -0.67
N THR A 185 -49.33 1.70 -0.99
CA THR A 185 -50.50 1.49 -0.12
C THR A 185 -50.81 0.02 0.15
N ALA A 186 -50.91 -0.37 1.42
CA ALA A 186 -51.31 -1.71 1.83
C ALA A 186 -52.85 -1.90 1.90
N SER A 187 -53.29 -3.15 1.69
CA SER A 187 -54.65 -3.66 1.95
C SER A 187 -54.60 -4.83 2.95
N PRO A 188 -55.70 -5.20 3.62
CA PRO A 188 -55.69 -5.10 5.08
C PRO A 188 -55.51 -6.40 5.89
N THR A 189 -54.81 -6.23 7.02
CA THR A 189 -55.10 -6.75 8.37
C THR A 189 -55.46 -8.23 8.57
N ALA A 190 -54.57 -8.93 9.29
CA ALA A 190 -54.94 -9.96 10.26
C ALA A 190 -54.64 -9.46 11.70
N THR A 191 -55.55 -9.71 12.62
CA THR A 191 -55.60 -9.07 13.95
C THR A 191 -54.73 -9.78 15.00
N MET A 192 -54.01 -9.01 15.83
CA MET A 192 -53.35 -9.50 17.06
C MET A 192 -53.97 -8.88 18.32
N LEU A 193 -54.06 -9.68 19.38
CA LEU A 193 -54.71 -9.39 20.68
C LEU A 193 -53.66 -8.79 21.66
N PRO A 194 -54.02 -7.95 22.66
CA PRO A 194 -53.06 -6.99 23.23
C PRO A 194 -52.18 -7.52 24.37
N THR A 195 -51.01 -6.88 24.48
CA THR A 195 -50.06 -6.93 25.60
C THR A 195 -50.68 -6.46 26.94
N PRO A 196 -50.24 -7.03 28.07
CA PRO A 196 -50.25 -6.32 29.35
C PRO A 196 -48.83 -6.11 29.92
N THR A 197 -48.68 -4.97 30.61
CA THR A 197 -47.44 -4.44 31.19
C THR A 197 -46.99 -5.17 32.47
N SER A 198 -45.70 -5.05 32.81
CA SER A 198 -45.06 -5.57 34.03
C SER A 198 -45.44 -4.85 35.32
N THR A 199 -45.54 -5.58 36.45
CA THR A 199 -45.42 -5.00 37.80
C THR A 199 -44.93 -5.98 38.88
N SER A 200 -43.94 -5.52 39.67
CA SER A 200 -43.60 -5.87 41.07
C SER A 200 -43.43 -7.32 41.57
N SER A 201 -42.17 -7.62 41.96
CA SER A 201 -41.67 -8.36 43.15
C SER A 201 -42.68 -9.04 44.11
N PRO A 202 -42.36 -10.26 44.58
CA PRO A 202 -41.81 -10.37 45.94
C PRO A 202 -40.62 -11.35 46.10
N ALA A 203 -39.88 -11.19 47.20
CA ALA A 203 -38.88 -12.12 47.74
C ALA A 203 -39.44 -12.86 48.98
N PRO A 204 -38.68 -13.74 49.66
CA PRO A 204 -37.96 -14.93 49.18
C PRO A 204 -38.35 -16.21 49.99
N THR A 205 -38.07 -17.44 49.50
CA THR A 205 -37.55 -18.57 50.35
C THR A 205 -37.31 -19.90 49.62
N SER A 206 -36.44 -20.71 50.25
CA SER A 206 -36.25 -22.17 50.15
C SER A 206 -35.39 -22.74 49.00
N THR A 207 -34.25 -23.28 49.42
CA THR A 207 -33.23 -24.03 48.69
C THR A 207 -33.70 -25.42 48.25
N PRO A 208 -33.38 -25.87 47.03
CA PRO A 208 -33.25 -27.28 46.69
C PRO A 208 -31.77 -27.70 46.56
N THR A 209 -31.43 -28.85 47.14
CA THR A 209 -30.10 -29.48 47.03
C THR A 209 -29.89 -30.08 45.63
N PRO A 210 -28.74 -29.89 44.96
CA PRO A 210 -28.44 -30.56 43.70
C PRO A 210 -28.16 -32.06 43.91
N THR A 211 -28.73 -32.88 43.04
CA THR A 211 -28.52 -34.35 42.98
C THR A 211 -27.38 -34.69 42.02
N ALA A 212 -26.63 -35.76 42.30
CA ALA A 212 -25.41 -36.13 41.57
C ALA A 212 -25.66 -36.65 40.12
N PRO A 213 -24.73 -36.42 39.18
CA PRO A 213 -24.74 -37.01 37.83
C PRO A 213 -24.17 -38.46 37.81
N PRO A 214 -24.39 -39.23 36.72
CA PRO A 214 -24.31 -40.70 36.75
C PRO A 214 -22.93 -41.33 36.50
N THR A 215 -22.80 -42.58 36.97
CA THR A 215 -21.62 -43.45 36.88
C THR A 215 -21.46 -44.12 35.49
N PRO A 216 -20.25 -44.17 34.89
CA PRO A 216 -19.94 -45.04 33.76
C PRO A 216 -19.44 -46.44 34.21
N THR A 217 -19.80 -47.50 33.46
CA THR A 217 -19.42 -48.90 33.72
C THR A 217 -18.37 -49.40 32.70
N ALA A 218 -17.50 -50.31 33.10
CA ALA A 218 -16.29 -50.72 32.35
C ALA A 218 -16.46 -51.87 31.34
N SER A 219 -15.73 -51.79 30.22
CA SER A 219 -15.24 -52.89 29.33
C SER A 219 -14.47 -52.26 28.15
N ALA A 220 -13.46 -52.86 27.53
CA ALA A 220 -12.70 -54.09 27.81
C ALA A 220 -11.28 -53.96 27.20
N THR A 221 -10.29 -54.63 27.80
CA THR A 221 -8.88 -54.62 27.34
C THR A 221 -8.57 -55.85 26.47
N PRO A 222 -7.84 -55.72 25.34
CA PRO A 222 -7.53 -56.86 24.47
C PRO A 222 -6.51 -57.84 25.07
N THR A 223 -6.62 -59.10 24.67
CA THR A 223 -5.85 -60.24 25.21
C THR A 223 -4.48 -60.42 24.53
N GLY A 224 -3.42 -60.60 25.32
CA GLY A 224 -2.12 -61.11 24.90
C GLY A 224 -1.87 -62.56 25.38
N THR A 225 -1.26 -63.39 24.53
CA THR A 225 -1.08 -64.85 24.70
C THR A 225 0.13 -65.17 25.63
N PRO A 226 0.13 -66.27 26.42
CA PRO A 226 1.08 -66.44 27.53
C PRO A 226 2.45 -67.01 27.14
N THR A 227 3.50 -66.53 27.81
CA THR A 227 4.84 -67.15 27.88
C THR A 227 5.41 -66.97 29.31
N PRO A 228 6.51 -67.66 29.70
CA PRO A 228 6.55 -68.57 30.85
C PRO A 228 6.58 -67.86 32.24
N PRO A 229 6.40 -68.60 33.35
CA PRO A 229 6.63 -68.04 34.68
C PRO A 229 8.13 -67.76 34.89
N LEU A 230 8.49 -66.47 34.93
CA LEU A 230 9.74 -66.00 35.54
C LEU A 230 9.62 -66.06 37.09
N PRO A 231 10.75 -66.11 37.83
CA PRO A 231 10.79 -66.82 39.10
C PRO A 231 10.07 -66.11 40.26
N ALA A 232 9.86 -66.86 41.35
CA ALA A 232 9.62 -66.24 42.65
C ALA A 232 10.78 -65.26 42.94
N PHE A 233 10.44 -64.00 43.24
CA PHE A 233 11.42 -62.93 43.44
C PHE A 233 12.56 -63.38 44.35
N GLY A 234 13.79 -63.20 43.86
CA GLY A 234 15.00 -63.61 44.55
C GLY A 234 15.07 -62.97 45.93
N THR A 235 15.43 -63.76 46.94
CA THR A 235 15.60 -63.26 48.30
C THR A 235 16.79 -62.31 48.44
N LEU A 236 17.64 -62.20 47.41
CA LEU A 236 18.84 -61.36 47.34
C LEU A 236 18.80 -60.51 46.08
N VAL A 237 19.15 -59.23 46.20
CA VAL A 237 19.33 -58.30 45.08
C VAL A 237 20.55 -57.41 45.29
N LEU A 238 21.10 -56.89 44.19
CA LEU A 238 21.83 -55.63 44.18
C LEU A 238 20.84 -54.52 44.61
N ASN A 239 21.19 -53.80 45.68
CA ASN A 239 20.30 -52.86 46.36
C ASN A 239 20.64 -51.39 46.07
N GLU A 240 21.91 -51.03 46.22
CA GLU A 240 22.36 -49.65 46.05
C GLU A 240 23.86 -49.63 45.66
N ILE A 241 24.26 -48.69 44.80
CA ILE A 241 25.62 -48.61 44.24
C ILE A 241 26.07 -47.15 44.18
N LEU A 242 27.21 -46.80 44.79
CA LEU A 242 27.83 -45.48 44.71
C LEU A 242 29.19 -45.58 43.98
N PRO A 243 29.25 -45.20 42.69
CA PRO A 243 30.47 -45.33 41.87
C PRO A 243 31.38 -44.10 41.88
N ALA A 244 30.90 -42.92 42.30
CA ALA A 244 31.61 -41.65 42.15
C ALA A 244 31.71 -40.85 43.46
N PRO A 245 32.42 -41.34 44.49
CA PRO A 245 32.67 -40.56 45.70
C PRO A 245 33.53 -39.32 45.38
N SER A 246 33.27 -38.20 46.09
CA SER A 246 33.99 -36.94 45.86
C SER A 246 34.29 -36.15 47.11
N ALA A 247 33.27 -35.74 47.87
CA ALA A 247 33.39 -34.85 49.03
C ALA A 247 33.01 -35.55 50.34
N VAL A 248 32.40 -36.73 50.28
CA VAL A 248 32.00 -37.51 51.46
C VAL A 248 32.96 -38.69 51.66
N ASP A 249 33.48 -38.77 52.88
CA ASP A 249 34.18 -39.93 53.46
C ASP A 249 33.11 -40.94 53.88
N TRP A 250 32.84 -41.92 53.01
CA TRP A 250 31.77 -42.90 53.15
C TRP A 250 32.22 -44.13 53.95
N ASP A 251 33.51 -44.51 53.88
CA ASP A 251 34.04 -45.65 54.64
C ASP A 251 34.51 -45.28 56.06
N GLY A 252 34.75 -43.99 56.31
CA GLY A 252 35.06 -43.43 57.61
C GLY A 252 36.55 -43.51 58.00
N ASP A 253 37.46 -43.72 57.05
CA ASP A 253 38.91 -43.73 57.31
C ASP A 253 39.51 -42.33 57.57
N GLY A 254 38.75 -41.28 57.26
CA GLY A 254 39.15 -39.87 57.40
C GLY A 254 39.55 -39.18 56.09
N VAL A 255 39.43 -39.84 54.94
CA VAL A 255 39.90 -39.34 53.64
C VAL A 255 38.90 -39.64 52.51
N ALA A 256 38.04 -38.68 52.15
CA ALA A 256 37.19 -38.80 50.95
C ALA A 256 38.04 -39.01 49.67
N ASN A 257 37.95 -40.20 49.07
CA ASN A 257 38.74 -40.62 47.91
C ASN A 257 38.07 -41.77 47.12
N ALA A 258 38.72 -42.29 46.07
CA ALA A 258 38.13 -43.36 45.26
C ALA A 258 37.94 -44.71 45.98
N GLN A 259 38.48 -44.89 47.19
CA GLN A 259 38.22 -46.08 48.00
C GLN A 259 36.83 -46.08 48.68
N ASP A 260 36.18 -44.91 48.74
CA ASP A 260 34.80 -44.72 49.21
C ASP A 260 33.73 -45.20 48.20
N GLU A 261 34.12 -45.75 47.05
CA GLU A 261 33.21 -46.46 46.15
C GLU A 261 32.61 -47.68 46.86
N TRP A 262 31.30 -47.91 46.70
CA TRP A 262 30.65 -49.05 47.35
C TRP A 262 29.48 -49.66 46.58
N ILE A 263 29.23 -50.93 46.87
CA ILE A 263 28.12 -51.74 46.36
C ILE A 263 27.41 -52.38 47.55
N GLU A 264 26.08 -52.34 47.56
CA GLU A 264 25.27 -52.96 48.60
C GLU A 264 24.37 -54.10 48.07
N LEU A 265 24.31 -55.18 48.84
CA LEU A 265 23.35 -56.27 48.66
C LEU A 265 22.29 -56.27 49.77
N ALA A 266 21.02 -56.52 49.41
CA ALA A 266 19.92 -56.65 50.38
C ALA A 266 19.29 -58.04 50.35
N ASN A 267 19.06 -58.63 51.54
CA ASN A 267 18.30 -59.87 51.70
C ASN A 267 16.84 -59.57 52.09
N PHE A 268 15.94 -59.54 51.10
CA PHE A 268 14.49 -59.40 51.34
C PHE A 268 13.79 -60.72 51.71
N GLY A 269 14.53 -61.82 51.86
CA GLY A 269 14.02 -63.11 52.33
C GLY A 269 13.73 -63.18 53.83
N ALA A 270 12.96 -64.20 54.23
CA ALA A 270 12.60 -64.44 55.63
C ALA A 270 13.64 -65.26 56.42
N THR A 271 14.75 -65.65 55.80
CA THR A 271 15.83 -66.46 56.40
C THR A 271 17.19 -65.83 56.11
N PRO A 272 18.21 -65.99 56.99
CA PRO A 272 19.57 -65.60 56.66
C PRO A 272 20.03 -66.27 55.37
N LEU A 273 20.77 -65.54 54.54
CA LEU A 273 21.32 -66.04 53.29
C LEU A 273 22.84 -66.12 53.38
N ASP A 274 23.41 -67.24 52.95
CA ASP A 274 24.85 -67.48 52.91
C ASP A 274 25.37 -67.24 51.49
N LEU A 275 26.27 -66.27 51.36
CA LEU A 275 26.93 -65.91 50.10
C LEU A 275 28.28 -66.61 49.92
N THR A 276 28.68 -67.54 50.79
CA THR A 276 29.95 -68.26 50.66
C THR A 276 30.18 -68.79 49.24
N GLY A 277 31.24 -68.30 48.58
CA GLY A 277 31.62 -68.71 47.22
C GLY A 277 30.87 -68.04 46.07
N TRP A 278 29.91 -67.13 46.34
CA TRP A 278 29.34 -66.25 45.31
C TRP A 278 30.41 -65.26 44.81
N GLN A 279 30.15 -64.58 43.69
CA GLN A 279 31.06 -63.57 43.14
C GLN A 279 30.36 -62.26 42.80
N LEU A 280 31.01 -61.14 43.08
CA LEU A 280 30.61 -59.79 42.68
C LEU A 280 31.68 -59.25 41.72
N ASP A 281 31.27 -58.62 40.62
CA ASP A 281 32.14 -58.24 39.51
C ASP A 281 31.71 -56.88 38.91
N ASP A 282 32.66 -56.14 38.31
CA ASP A 282 32.38 -54.96 37.48
C ASP A 282 32.17 -55.38 36.01
N ALA A 283 32.37 -54.53 34.99
CA ALA A 283 32.21 -54.91 33.57
C ALA A 283 33.12 -56.07 33.11
N GLU A 284 32.74 -56.76 32.02
CA GLU A 284 33.47 -57.95 31.55
C GLU A 284 34.88 -57.59 31.06
N GLY A 285 35.89 -58.02 31.82
CA GLY A 285 37.30 -57.66 31.58
C GLY A 285 37.79 -56.43 32.34
N GLY A 286 37.03 -55.94 33.32
CA GLY A 286 37.42 -54.88 34.25
C GLY A 286 38.34 -55.38 35.38
N SER A 287 37.91 -55.16 36.62
CA SER A 287 38.58 -55.59 37.85
C SER A 287 38.55 -57.12 38.02
N ALA A 288 39.15 -57.63 39.10
CA ALA A 288 39.07 -59.04 39.43
C ALA A 288 37.80 -59.33 40.26
N PRO A 289 36.99 -60.36 39.92
CA PRO A 289 35.76 -60.66 40.67
C PRO A 289 36.03 -60.92 42.16
N TYR A 290 35.32 -60.19 43.02
CA TYR A 290 35.33 -60.41 44.46
C TYR A 290 34.56 -61.69 44.80
N THR A 291 35.25 -62.70 45.35
CA THR A 291 34.62 -63.94 45.81
C THR A 291 34.31 -63.85 47.30
N PHE A 292 33.03 -64.03 47.66
CA PHE A 292 32.56 -63.94 49.04
C PHE A 292 33.17 -65.05 49.93
N PRO A 293 33.83 -64.70 51.04
CA PRO A 293 34.50 -65.67 51.91
C PRO A 293 33.51 -66.56 52.72
N PRO A 294 33.98 -67.68 53.29
CA PRO A 294 33.17 -68.52 54.16
C PRO A 294 32.54 -67.76 55.33
N GLY A 295 31.22 -67.81 55.44
CA GLY A 295 30.44 -67.17 56.52
C GLY A 295 29.91 -65.78 56.19
N SER A 296 29.95 -65.33 54.93
CA SER A 296 29.26 -64.11 54.46
C SER A 296 27.73 -64.27 54.53
N LEU A 297 27.17 -64.03 55.72
CA LEU A 297 25.74 -64.12 56.00
C LEU A 297 25.05 -62.75 55.95
N ILE A 298 24.00 -62.63 55.14
CA ILE A 298 23.06 -61.48 55.22
C ILE A 298 21.81 -61.93 55.98
N PRO A 299 21.45 -61.33 57.14
CA PRO A 299 20.26 -61.71 57.90
C PRO A 299 18.95 -61.34 57.16
N PRO A 300 17.78 -61.87 57.59
CA PRO A 300 16.49 -61.50 57.00
C PRO A 300 16.24 -60.00 57.10
N GLY A 301 15.93 -59.34 55.98
CA GLY A 301 15.77 -57.89 55.90
C GLY A 301 17.06 -57.10 56.13
N GLY A 302 18.23 -57.74 56.09
CA GLY A 302 19.53 -57.13 56.29
C GLY A 302 20.21 -56.68 54.99
N PHE A 303 21.22 -55.83 55.16
CA PHE A 303 22.04 -55.26 54.10
C PHE A 303 23.51 -55.71 54.29
N LEU A 304 24.26 -55.78 53.19
CA LEU A 304 25.70 -56.01 53.18
C LEU A 304 26.34 -54.97 52.27
N LEU A 305 26.87 -53.93 52.89
CA LEU A 305 27.64 -52.87 52.27
C LEU A 305 29.08 -53.34 52.04
N LEU A 306 29.59 -53.13 50.83
CA LEU A 306 30.93 -53.54 50.40
C LEU A 306 31.65 -52.37 49.74
N PHE A 307 32.68 -51.86 50.41
CA PHE A 307 33.55 -50.82 49.87
C PHE A 307 34.61 -51.39 48.92
N ARG A 308 35.14 -50.54 48.04
CA ARG A 308 36.25 -50.88 47.14
C ARG A 308 37.50 -51.34 47.91
N THR A 309 37.73 -50.84 49.12
CA THR A 309 38.78 -51.36 50.03
C THR A 309 38.66 -52.86 50.33
N GLN A 310 37.44 -53.41 50.26
CA GLN A 310 37.12 -54.80 50.57
C GLN A 310 37.02 -55.66 49.31
N THR A 311 36.46 -55.12 48.23
CA THR A 311 36.18 -55.87 46.99
C THR A 311 37.31 -55.78 45.97
N GLY A 312 37.99 -54.64 45.88
CA GLY A 312 38.93 -54.30 44.81
C GLY A 312 38.27 -53.91 43.48
N LEU A 313 36.93 -53.88 43.40
CA LEU A 313 36.19 -53.49 42.19
C LEU A 313 36.22 -51.97 42.01
N ALA A 314 36.50 -51.52 40.79
CA ALA A 314 36.61 -50.10 40.45
C ALA A 314 35.56 -49.74 39.39
N LEU A 315 34.63 -48.85 39.71
CA LEU A 315 33.51 -48.49 38.85
C LEU A 315 33.85 -47.25 38.01
N ASN A 316 33.53 -47.28 36.72
CA ASN A 316 33.85 -46.20 35.79
C ASN A 316 32.75 -45.12 35.74
N ASN A 317 33.12 -43.87 36.04
CA ASN A 317 32.20 -42.72 36.09
C ASN A 317 31.49 -42.40 34.76
N ASP A 318 32.11 -42.75 33.63
CA ASP A 318 31.53 -42.58 32.28
C ASP A 318 30.67 -43.80 31.85
N GLY A 319 30.38 -44.72 32.78
CA GLY A 319 29.49 -45.87 32.61
C GLY A 319 30.16 -47.21 32.91
N ASP A 320 29.45 -48.07 33.64
CA ASP A 320 29.91 -49.41 34.04
C ASP A 320 28.72 -50.36 34.32
N SER A 321 29.02 -51.61 34.72
CA SER A 321 28.04 -52.57 35.20
C SER A 321 28.50 -53.27 36.47
N VAL A 322 27.58 -53.49 37.42
CA VAL A 322 27.81 -54.36 38.58
C VAL A 322 27.07 -55.66 38.37
N ARG A 323 27.74 -56.79 38.56
CA ARG A 323 27.22 -58.14 38.25
C ARG A 323 27.44 -59.09 39.43
N LEU A 324 26.38 -59.76 39.86
CA LEU A 324 26.40 -60.73 40.96
C LEU A 324 26.18 -62.15 40.41
N PHE A 325 27.03 -63.08 40.80
CA PHE A 325 27.04 -64.47 40.34
C PHE A 325 26.93 -65.46 41.51
N THR A 326 26.22 -66.55 41.26
CA THR A 326 26.18 -67.73 42.14
C THR A 326 27.49 -68.55 42.06
N PRO A 327 27.77 -69.45 43.03
CA PRO A 327 29.04 -70.19 43.09
C PRO A 327 29.33 -71.15 41.91
N ASP A 328 28.34 -71.41 41.05
CA ASP A 328 28.52 -72.19 39.82
C ASP A 328 28.81 -71.32 38.57
N GLY A 329 28.91 -69.99 38.75
CA GLY A 329 29.16 -69.02 37.69
C GLY A 329 27.90 -68.48 37.00
N THR A 330 26.70 -68.86 37.45
CA THR A 330 25.45 -68.32 36.86
C THR A 330 25.19 -66.90 37.37
N ALA A 331 24.95 -65.96 36.45
CA ALA A 331 24.55 -64.60 36.78
C ALA A 331 23.19 -64.59 37.51
N TRP A 332 23.15 -63.94 38.66
CA TRP A 332 21.98 -63.83 39.55
C TRP A 332 21.26 -62.50 39.38
N ASP A 333 22.01 -61.39 39.35
CA ASP A 333 21.48 -60.03 39.25
C ASP A 333 22.54 -59.10 38.65
N SER A 334 22.12 -58.02 38.01
CA SER A 334 23.04 -57.07 37.37
C SER A 334 22.43 -55.68 37.21
N PHE A 335 23.27 -54.66 37.30
CA PHE A 335 22.94 -53.27 36.98
C PHE A 335 23.95 -52.70 35.98
N THR A 336 23.54 -51.70 35.20
CA THR A 336 24.40 -51.00 34.22
C THR A 336 23.97 -49.55 34.16
N PHE A 337 24.94 -48.63 34.23
CA PHE A 337 24.74 -47.19 34.17
C PHE A 337 25.67 -46.56 33.13
N SER A 338 25.32 -45.36 32.65
CA SER A 338 26.02 -44.71 31.51
C SER A 338 26.70 -43.38 31.84
N ALA A 339 26.52 -42.88 33.07
CA ALA A 339 27.16 -41.68 33.62
C ALA A 339 26.91 -41.67 35.14
N THR A 340 27.66 -40.88 35.90
CA THR A 340 27.55 -40.80 37.36
C THR A 340 27.54 -39.36 37.86
N THR A 341 26.76 -39.07 38.90
CA THR A 341 26.83 -37.79 39.63
C THR A 341 27.71 -37.95 40.88
N PRO A 342 28.62 -37.01 41.19
CA PRO A 342 29.45 -37.08 42.40
C PRO A 342 28.63 -37.19 43.69
N ASP A 343 29.06 -38.09 44.58
CA ASP A 343 28.41 -38.43 45.86
C ASP A 343 26.93 -38.88 45.77
N ALA A 344 26.46 -39.27 44.58
CA ALA A 344 25.14 -39.87 44.36
C ALA A 344 25.24 -41.39 44.16
N SER A 345 24.22 -42.11 44.61
CA SER A 345 24.05 -43.55 44.40
C SER A 345 22.95 -43.84 43.38
N PHE A 346 23.00 -45.03 42.80
CA PHE A 346 21.85 -45.67 42.17
C PHE A 346 21.17 -46.54 43.23
N SER A 347 19.94 -46.19 43.63
CA SER A 347 19.17 -46.92 44.65
C SER A 347 18.02 -47.70 44.00
N ARG A 348 17.75 -48.93 44.45
CA ARG A 348 16.69 -49.78 43.88
C ARG A 348 15.44 -49.85 44.76
N ASP A 349 14.25 -49.67 44.18
CA ASP A 349 12.96 -49.81 44.89
C ASP A 349 12.47 -51.28 45.03
N ARG A 350 13.39 -52.24 44.85
CA ARG A 350 13.21 -53.68 44.56
C ARG A 350 12.95 -54.04 43.09
N THR A 351 12.50 -53.12 42.26
CA THR A 351 12.19 -53.39 40.84
C THR A 351 12.84 -52.43 39.87
N THR A 352 12.83 -51.14 40.19
CA THR A 352 13.34 -50.02 39.41
C THR A 352 14.58 -49.46 40.09
N TRP A 353 15.54 -49.00 39.30
CA TRP A 353 16.66 -48.21 39.78
C TRP A 353 16.35 -46.72 39.66
N HIS A 354 16.76 -45.94 40.66
CA HIS A 354 16.56 -44.51 40.81
C HIS A 354 17.91 -43.84 41.04
N ASP A 355 18.17 -42.71 40.39
CA ASP A 355 19.38 -41.89 40.53
C ASP A 355 19.11 -40.53 41.21
N ASP A 356 17.87 -40.30 41.63
CA ASP A 356 17.38 -39.13 42.37
C ASP A 356 17.18 -39.41 43.88
N TRP A 357 17.51 -40.62 44.36
CA TRP A 357 17.37 -41.00 45.76
C TRP A 357 18.65 -40.67 46.55
N PRO A 358 18.53 -40.21 47.82
CA PRO A 358 19.70 -39.92 48.65
C PRO A 358 20.38 -41.23 49.07
N PRO A 359 21.72 -41.33 49.05
CA PRO A 359 22.41 -42.56 49.41
C PRO A 359 22.09 -43.06 50.82
N SER A 360 21.80 -44.36 50.93
CA SER A 360 21.34 -45.02 52.16
C SER A 360 22.22 -46.20 52.62
N PRO A 361 23.55 -46.06 52.71
CA PRO A 361 24.45 -47.17 53.03
C PRO A 361 24.11 -47.87 54.37
N GLY A 362 23.87 -49.17 54.30
CA GLY A 362 23.48 -50.02 55.43
C GLY A 362 22.00 -49.93 55.82
N ALA A 363 21.16 -49.25 55.04
CA ALA A 363 19.78 -48.93 55.38
C ALA A 363 18.81 -49.18 54.20
N PRO A 364 17.49 -49.25 54.43
CA PRO A 364 16.53 -49.36 53.34
C PRO A 364 16.51 -48.10 52.48
N ASN A 365 16.70 -48.27 51.18
CA ASN A 365 16.45 -47.25 50.16
C ASN A 365 15.09 -46.58 50.39
N THR A 366 15.10 -45.27 50.57
CA THR A 366 13.88 -44.45 50.64
C THR A 366 13.94 -43.35 49.60
N PRO A 367 12.84 -43.03 48.91
CA PRO A 367 12.79 -41.84 48.07
C PRO A 367 13.13 -40.61 48.93
N PRO A 368 13.67 -39.54 48.32
CA PRO A 368 13.92 -38.30 49.05
C PRO A 368 12.62 -37.91 49.78
N PRO A 369 12.69 -37.47 51.05
CA PRO A 369 11.49 -37.16 51.80
C PRO A 369 10.64 -36.18 50.99
N PRO A 370 9.33 -36.46 50.77
CA PRO A 370 8.48 -35.56 49.99
C PRO A 370 8.65 -34.17 50.62
N PRO A 371 8.97 -33.15 49.81
CA PRO A 371 9.63 -31.95 50.31
C PRO A 371 8.86 -31.45 51.52
N THR A 372 9.53 -31.44 52.67
CA THR A 372 9.04 -30.67 53.82
C THR A 372 8.72 -29.30 53.24
N PRO A 373 7.54 -28.72 53.53
CA PRO A 373 7.24 -27.37 53.07
C PRO A 373 8.12 -26.38 53.84
N THR A 374 9.41 -26.28 53.44
CA THR A 374 9.96 -25.00 52.98
C THR A 374 8.81 -24.27 52.33
N PRO A 375 8.38 -23.10 52.83
CA PRO A 375 7.25 -22.41 52.25
C PRO A 375 7.55 -22.28 50.76
N THR A 376 6.78 -22.98 49.92
CA THR A 376 6.90 -22.82 48.47
C THR A 376 6.72 -21.33 48.25
N PRO A 377 7.77 -20.59 47.84
CA PRO A 377 7.65 -19.16 47.68
C PRO A 377 6.48 -18.97 46.73
N PRO A 378 5.44 -18.18 47.11
CA PRO A 378 4.15 -18.19 46.46
C PRO A 378 4.30 -18.29 44.95
N ALA A 379 3.50 -19.18 44.34
CA ALA A 379 3.50 -19.39 42.90
C ALA A 379 3.54 -18.02 42.23
N VAL A 380 4.55 -17.80 41.39
CA VAL A 380 4.84 -16.47 40.83
C VAL A 380 3.55 -15.96 40.22
N VAL A 381 3.02 -14.88 40.78
CA VAL A 381 1.78 -14.30 40.31
C VAL A 381 2.10 -13.74 38.93
N PRO A 382 1.43 -14.20 37.85
CA PRO A 382 1.77 -13.75 36.51
C PRO A 382 1.30 -12.31 36.40
N LEU A 383 2.25 -11.38 36.50
CA LEU A 383 2.08 -9.95 36.27
C LEU A 383 2.98 -9.61 35.09
N LEU A 384 2.44 -8.92 34.10
CA LEU A 384 3.13 -8.69 32.83
C LEU A 384 3.50 -7.21 32.68
N ILE A 385 4.67 -6.92 32.13
CA ILE A 385 4.99 -5.64 31.51
C ILE A 385 4.23 -5.59 30.18
N SER A 386 3.22 -4.73 30.09
CA SER A 386 2.31 -4.64 28.93
C SER A 386 2.67 -3.53 27.95
N GLU A 387 3.27 -2.44 28.43
CA GLU A 387 3.71 -1.32 27.57
C GLU A 387 4.99 -0.69 28.10
N VAL A 388 5.90 -0.29 27.21
CA VAL A 388 7.11 0.49 27.53
C VAL A 388 7.31 1.61 26.51
N VAL A 389 7.38 2.85 26.99
CA VAL A 389 7.92 4.01 26.25
C VAL A 389 9.26 4.36 26.86
N TYR A 390 10.34 4.00 26.16
CA TYR A 390 11.73 4.28 26.53
C TYR A 390 12.36 5.42 25.69
N ASP A 391 11.81 5.73 24.51
CA ASP A 391 12.28 6.81 23.64
C ASP A 391 11.26 7.97 23.77
N GLY A 392 11.53 8.87 24.71
CA GLY A 392 10.64 9.98 25.06
C GLY A 392 10.46 10.99 23.92
N THR A 393 9.45 11.84 24.03
CA THR A 393 9.23 12.96 23.08
C THR A 393 9.60 14.32 23.68
N GLN A 394 9.83 14.39 24.99
CA GLN A 394 10.21 15.60 25.69
C GLN A 394 11.73 15.67 25.94
N SER A 395 12.24 16.88 26.14
CA SER A 395 13.67 17.11 26.40
C SER A 395 14.13 16.44 27.69
N GLY A 396 14.88 15.34 27.58
CA GLY A 396 15.32 14.53 28.72
C GLY A 396 14.30 13.49 29.16
N ASP A 397 13.37 13.15 28.26
CA ASP A 397 12.61 11.89 28.26
C ASP A 397 11.72 11.67 29.50
N GLY A 398 11.29 12.75 30.14
CA GLY A 398 10.41 12.70 31.31
C GLY A 398 9.04 12.06 31.05
N ASP A 399 8.63 11.96 29.79
CA ASP A 399 7.39 11.29 29.35
C ASP A 399 7.54 9.78 29.08
N GLU A 400 8.70 9.19 29.42
CA GLU A 400 8.87 7.73 29.57
C GLU A 400 7.89 7.14 30.58
N PHE A 401 7.41 5.93 30.30
CA PHE A 401 6.59 5.16 31.23
C PHE A 401 6.66 3.65 30.97
N VAL A 402 6.23 2.89 31.97
CA VAL A 402 5.96 1.46 31.91
C VAL A 402 4.54 1.19 32.36
N GLU A 403 3.85 0.28 31.68
CA GLU A 403 2.56 -0.26 32.11
C GLU A 403 2.72 -1.71 32.60
N LEU A 404 2.03 -2.05 33.69
CA LEU A 404 1.86 -3.41 34.19
C LEU A 404 0.41 -3.87 33.97
N TYR A 405 0.22 -5.11 33.50
CA TYR A 405 -1.08 -5.75 33.29
C TYR A 405 -1.26 -7.01 34.13
N ASN A 406 -2.43 -7.16 34.73
CA ASN A 406 -2.85 -8.36 35.48
C ASN A 406 -3.71 -9.30 34.60
N PRO A 407 -3.14 -10.39 34.04
CA PRO A 407 -3.88 -11.38 33.24
C PRO A 407 -4.85 -12.28 34.04
N THR A 408 -4.97 -12.12 35.37
CA THR A 408 -5.76 -13.03 36.21
C THR A 408 -7.15 -12.49 36.57
N ASP A 409 -8.09 -13.39 36.86
CA ASP A 409 -9.42 -13.10 37.41
C ASP A 409 -9.39 -12.52 38.85
N THR A 410 -8.22 -12.31 39.44
CA THR A 410 -8.05 -11.92 40.85
C THR A 410 -7.22 -10.66 41.00
N ALA A 411 -7.57 -9.80 41.96
CA ALA A 411 -6.80 -8.60 42.23
C ALA A 411 -5.42 -8.94 42.84
N ILE A 412 -4.36 -8.28 42.38
CA ILE A 412 -2.97 -8.49 42.83
C ILE A 412 -2.55 -7.31 43.72
N PRO A 413 -2.30 -7.51 45.03
CA PRO A 413 -1.62 -6.53 45.86
C PRO A 413 -0.14 -6.41 45.45
N LEU A 414 0.32 -5.20 45.17
CA LEU A 414 1.68 -4.92 44.70
C LEU A 414 2.65 -4.51 45.83
N ALA A 415 2.20 -4.46 47.08
CA ALA A 415 3.05 -4.11 48.21
C ALA A 415 4.36 -4.95 48.25
N GLY A 416 5.51 -4.27 48.19
CA GLY A 416 6.85 -4.88 48.19
C GLY A 416 7.36 -5.38 46.84
N TRP A 417 6.55 -5.42 45.79
CA TRP A 417 7.03 -5.63 44.41
C TRP A 417 7.98 -4.49 44.02
N GLY A 418 8.79 -4.72 42.99
CA GLY A 418 9.65 -3.69 42.42
C GLY A 418 9.65 -3.66 40.89
N ILE A 419 9.94 -2.49 40.35
CA ILE A 419 10.10 -2.22 38.91
C ILE A 419 11.36 -1.37 38.73
N GLY A 420 12.17 -1.65 37.72
CA GLY A 420 13.47 -0.99 37.53
C GLY A 420 14.13 -1.35 36.21
N ASP A 421 15.32 -0.82 36.01
CA ASP A 421 16.25 -1.13 34.93
C ASP A 421 17.32 -2.17 35.39
N GLU A 422 17.66 -2.22 36.68
CA GLU A 422 18.66 -3.17 37.21
C GLU A 422 18.12 -4.60 37.38
N GLU A 423 18.61 -5.53 36.57
CA GLU A 423 18.37 -6.98 36.65
C GLU A 423 19.18 -7.66 37.77
N THR A 424 20.37 -7.15 38.08
CA THR A 424 21.32 -7.76 39.03
C THR A 424 21.35 -7.08 40.40
N ARG A 425 21.12 -7.85 41.47
CA ARG A 425 21.18 -7.29 42.83
C ARG A 425 22.60 -6.80 43.19
N GLY A 426 22.75 -5.48 43.31
CA GLY A 426 23.94 -4.79 43.78
C GLY A 426 24.64 -3.91 42.73
N GLY A 427 24.11 -3.83 41.51
CA GLY A 427 24.69 -3.06 40.41
C GLY A 427 24.51 -1.53 40.48
N SER A 428 24.60 -0.91 39.31
CA SER A 428 24.72 0.54 39.12
C SER A 428 23.43 1.25 38.71
N GLU A 429 22.43 0.54 38.22
CA GLU A 429 21.13 1.04 37.77
C GLU A 429 20.12 1.03 38.93
N SER A 430 18.82 1.08 38.66
CA SER A 430 17.77 1.38 39.63
C SER A 430 16.75 0.27 39.82
N LEU A 431 16.15 0.26 41.01
CA LEU A 431 14.92 -0.46 41.29
C LEU A 431 14.06 0.40 42.21
N TYR A 432 12.77 0.49 41.90
CA TYR A 432 11.77 1.22 42.65
C TYR A 432 10.73 0.25 43.24
N ARG A 433 10.20 0.56 44.42
CA ARG A 433 9.29 -0.29 45.21
C ARG A 433 7.92 0.34 45.37
N PHE A 434 6.90 -0.52 45.34
CA PHE A 434 5.53 -0.18 45.67
C PHE A 434 5.34 -0.21 47.20
N ASP A 435 5.50 0.96 47.83
CA ASP A 435 5.46 1.15 49.30
C ASP A 435 4.06 1.41 49.88
N GLY A 436 3.03 1.52 49.04
CA GLY A 436 1.64 1.79 49.42
C GLY A 436 0.68 0.64 49.14
N ASP A 437 -0.61 0.86 49.44
CA ASP A 437 -1.72 -0.10 49.20
C ASP A 437 -2.10 -0.22 47.71
N PHE A 438 -1.11 -0.29 46.81
CA PHE A 438 -1.32 -0.55 45.39
C PHE A 438 -1.95 -1.93 45.21
N THR A 439 -3.11 -1.97 44.56
CA THR A 439 -3.83 -3.21 44.23
C THR A 439 -4.28 -3.14 42.78
N LEU A 440 -3.73 -4.00 41.94
CA LEU A 440 -4.08 -4.08 40.53
C LEU A 440 -5.32 -4.96 40.36
N ALA A 441 -6.37 -4.41 39.75
CA ALA A 441 -7.63 -5.12 39.52
C ALA A 441 -7.47 -6.32 38.57
N PRO A 442 -8.38 -7.32 38.59
CA PRO A 442 -8.44 -8.36 37.55
C PRO A 442 -8.52 -7.74 36.17
N HIS A 443 -7.67 -8.18 35.23
CA HIS A 443 -7.57 -7.60 33.88
C HIS A 443 -7.34 -6.08 33.84
N GLY A 444 -6.84 -5.49 34.94
CA GLY A 444 -6.51 -4.08 35.04
C GLY A 444 -5.06 -3.79 34.66
N THR A 445 -4.81 -2.53 34.36
CA THR A 445 -3.50 -1.92 34.08
C THR A 445 -3.06 -0.98 35.21
N LEU A 446 -1.76 -0.75 35.33
CA LEU A 446 -1.16 0.25 36.21
C LEU A 446 0.01 0.92 35.48
N VAL A 447 -0.07 2.24 35.31
CA VAL A 447 0.92 3.04 34.59
C VAL A 447 1.89 3.71 35.56
N ILE A 448 3.19 3.45 35.41
CA ILE A 448 4.28 4.09 36.16
C ILE A 448 5.05 5.01 35.21
N ALA A 449 4.97 6.32 35.43
CA ALA A 449 5.73 7.29 34.66
C ALA A 449 7.09 7.61 35.30
N ARG A 450 8.06 8.06 34.49
CA ARG A 450 9.28 8.67 35.00
C ARG A 450 8.97 9.98 35.76
N ASP A 451 8.20 10.86 35.13
CA ASP A 451 7.72 12.12 35.71
C ASP A 451 6.22 12.30 35.40
N ALA A 452 5.38 12.44 36.43
CA ALA A 452 3.93 12.49 36.25
C ALA A 452 3.46 13.74 35.48
N ALA A 453 4.14 14.88 35.63
CA ALA A 453 3.75 16.12 34.98
C ALA A 453 4.10 16.10 33.48
N ALA A 454 5.28 15.56 33.12
CA ALA A 454 5.68 15.34 31.73
C ALA A 454 4.77 14.32 31.03
N PHE A 455 4.49 13.18 31.68
CA PHE A 455 3.53 12.18 31.17
C PHE A 455 2.14 12.81 30.96
N HIS A 456 1.61 13.53 31.96
CA HIS A 456 0.30 14.17 31.87
C HIS A 456 0.23 15.23 30.75
N ALA A 457 1.31 15.98 30.54
CA ALA A 457 1.41 16.96 29.45
C ALA A 457 1.36 16.31 28.05
N ARG A 458 1.76 15.03 27.91
CA ARG A 458 1.69 14.28 26.65
C ARG A 458 0.34 13.57 26.47
N PHE A 459 -0.13 12.85 27.49
CA PHE A 459 -1.25 11.91 27.35
C PHE A 459 -2.59 12.45 27.89
N GLY A 460 -2.61 13.57 28.62
CA GLY A 460 -3.82 14.19 29.15
C GLY A 460 -4.48 13.43 30.32
N VAL A 461 -3.94 12.26 30.69
CA VAL A 461 -4.30 11.45 31.86
C VAL A 461 -3.15 11.48 32.88
N TRP A 462 -3.42 11.19 34.14
CA TRP A 462 -2.37 11.05 35.17
C TRP A 462 -1.96 9.57 35.27
N PRO A 463 -0.68 9.27 35.51
CA PRO A 463 -0.24 7.91 35.76
C PRO A 463 -0.61 7.49 37.19
N ASP A 464 -0.65 6.19 37.46
CA ASP A 464 -0.97 5.63 38.78
C ASP A 464 0.17 5.76 39.79
N ALA A 465 1.41 5.86 39.29
CA ALA A 465 2.61 6.11 40.10
C ALA A 465 3.68 6.87 39.30
N GLU A 466 4.66 7.45 39.99
CA GLU A 466 5.84 8.06 39.36
C GLU A 466 7.16 7.75 40.05
N MET A 467 8.28 7.96 39.34
CA MET A 467 9.63 7.70 39.85
C MET A 467 10.42 8.96 40.23
N ASN A 468 9.96 10.15 39.84
CA ASN A 468 10.62 11.43 40.13
C ASN A 468 10.25 11.96 41.55
N PRO A 469 11.19 11.97 42.52
CA PRO A 469 10.93 12.49 43.87
C PRO A 469 11.01 14.02 43.99
N VAL A 470 11.23 14.73 42.88
CA VAL A 470 11.38 16.20 42.81
C VAL A 470 10.12 16.87 42.24
N SER A 471 9.22 16.10 41.62
CA SER A 471 7.91 16.59 41.15
C SER A 471 7.00 16.93 42.34
N ASP A 472 6.17 17.98 42.20
CA ASP A 472 5.22 18.44 43.22
C ASP A 472 3.75 18.03 42.92
N THR A 473 3.60 16.98 42.11
CA THR A 473 2.34 16.32 41.72
C THR A 473 1.63 15.65 42.90
N VAL A 474 1.01 16.46 43.75
CA VAL A 474 0.38 16.11 45.06
C VAL A 474 -0.74 15.04 45.02
N HIS A 475 -1.02 14.46 43.86
CA HIS A 475 -2.04 13.44 43.62
C HIS A 475 -1.49 12.13 43.02
N VAL A 476 -0.24 12.08 42.58
CA VAL A 476 0.40 10.86 42.07
C VAL A 476 1.37 10.32 43.12
N PRO A 477 1.25 9.05 43.55
CA PRO A 477 2.21 8.45 44.49
C PRO A 477 3.59 8.25 43.84
N THR A 478 4.64 8.78 44.48
CA THR A 478 6.03 8.48 44.11
C THR A 478 6.46 7.11 44.66
N LEU A 479 7.02 6.24 43.82
CA LEU A 479 7.65 4.99 44.25
C LEU A 479 8.96 5.27 44.99
N SER A 480 9.32 4.41 45.96
CA SER A 480 10.58 4.57 46.70
C SER A 480 11.71 3.80 46.03
N ARG A 481 12.95 4.31 46.08
CA ARG A 481 14.10 3.64 45.47
C ARG A 481 14.74 2.61 46.41
N ASP A 482 14.84 1.35 45.97
CA ASP A 482 15.55 0.28 46.67
C ASP A 482 17.06 0.37 46.45
N THR A 483 17.70 1.23 47.24
CA THR A 483 19.16 1.38 47.28
C THR A 483 19.93 0.14 47.79
N THR A 484 19.24 -0.95 48.15
CA THR A 484 19.84 -2.27 48.44
C THR A 484 19.84 -3.21 47.25
N TRP A 485 19.14 -2.84 46.18
CA TRP A 485 19.15 -3.53 44.88
C TRP A 485 20.03 -2.77 43.89
N GLY A 486 19.64 -1.55 43.52
CA GLY A 486 20.36 -0.72 42.54
C GLY A 486 20.81 0.61 43.16
N ARG A 487 21.93 1.16 42.68
CA ARG A 487 22.49 2.43 43.20
C ARG A 487 22.18 3.66 42.34
N GLY A 488 21.62 3.44 41.15
CA GLY A 488 21.35 4.44 40.14
C GLY A 488 20.02 5.17 40.33
N HIS A 489 19.50 5.68 39.22
CA HIS A 489 18.24 6.36 39.07
C HIS A 489 17.62 5.87 37.77
N TRP A 490 16.29 5.80 37.69
CA TRP A 490 15.59 5.37 36.47
C TRP A 490 16.03 6.20 35.26
N ALA A 491 16.56 5.54 34.24
CA ALA A 491 17.11 6.20 33.06
C ALA A 491 17.18 5.25 31.86
N LEU A 492 16.02 4.91 31.27
CA LEU A 492 15.97 4.03 30.11
C LEU A 492 16.78 4.60 28.94
N SER A 493 17.74 3.83 28.45
CA SER A 493 18.63 4.22 27.37
C SER A 493 17.97 4.05 26.00
N ASN A 494 17.82 5.14 25.25
CA ASN A 494 17.33 5.12 23.86
C ASN A 494 18.28 4.33 22.92
N SER A 495 19.45 3.86 23.39
CA SER A 495 20.35 2.98 22.65
C SER A 495 20.18 1.48 22.98
N GLY A 496 19.40 1.15 24.00
CA GLY A 496 19.18 -0.21 24.52
C GLY A 496 19.29 -0.25 26.03
N ASP A 497 18.33 -0.94 26.65
CA ASP A 497 18.12 -1.08 28.09
C ASP A 497 17.07 -2.17 28.34
N GLU A 498 16.76 -2.44 29.61
CA GLU A 498 15.70 -3.36 30.02
C GLU A 498 14.74 -2.75 31.05
N VAL A 499 13.51 -3.28 31.06
CA VAL A 499 12.58 -3.09 32.18
C VAL A 499 12.42 -4.42 32.89
N VAL A 500 12.67 -4.44 34.20
CA VAL A 500 12.66 -5.64 35.05
C VAL A 500 11.63 -5.50 36.16
N LEU A 501 10.67 -6.42 36.18
CA LEU A 501 9.64 -6.55 37.21
C LEU A 501 10.04 -7.65 38.21
N VAL A 502 10.18 -7.29 39.49
CA VAL A 502 10.54 -8.24 40.56
C VAL A 502 9.44 -8.38 41.61
N ASP A 503 9.28 -9.60 42.12
CA ASP A 503 8.34 -9.87 43.21
C ASP A 503 8.88 -9.42 44.59
N PRO A 504 8.07 -9.49 45.67
CA PRO A 504 8.51 -9.16 47.02
C PRO A 504 9.63 -10.04 47.60
N PHE A 505 9.98 -11.15 46.93
CA PHE A 505 11.08 -12.04 47.29
C PHE A 505 12.36 -11.72 46.50
N GLY A 506 12.32 -10.78 45.55
CA GLY A 506 13.44 -10.43 44.68
C GLY A 506 13.67 -11.43 43.56
N ARG A 507 12.62 -12.11 43.08
CA ARG A 507 12.66 -12.92 41.85
C ARG A 507 12.18 -12.05 40.68
N VAL A 508 12.90 -12.06 39.56
CA VAL A 508 12.39 -11.51 38.30
C VAL A 508 11.16 -12.31 37.89
N VAL A 509 10.03 -11.63 37.75
CA VAL A 509 8.75 -12.18 37.29
C VAL A 509 8.60 -11.99 35.80
N ASP A 510 9.03 -10.83 35.33
CA ASP A 510 8.98 -10.43 33.93
C ASP A 510 10.11 -9.46 33.63
N ALA A 511 10.55 -9.45 32.38
CA ALA A 511 11.54 -8.53 31.86
C ALA A 511 11.31 -8.26 30.37
N LEU A 512 11.55 -7.02 29.96
CA LEU A 512 11.43 -6.54 28.59
C LEU A 512 12.70 -5.76 28.19
N PRO A 513 13.75 -6.46 27.70
CA PRO A 513 14.93 -5.85 27.07
C PRO A 513 14.60 -5.33 25.66
N PHE A 514 15.31 -4.27 25.23
CA PHE A 514 15.14 -3.67 23.91
C PHE A 514 16.45 -3.09 23.34
N ARG A 515 16.46 -2.88 22.01
CA ARG A 515 17.64 -2.53 21.19
C ARG A 515 18.87 -3.37 21.58
N ASN A 516 19.94 -2.75 22.08
CA ASN A 516 21.25 -3.38 22.37
C ASN A 516 21.40 -3.93 23.81
N ALA A 517 20.30 -4.14 24.54
CA ALA A 517 20.28 -4.75 25.87
C ALA A 517 20.82 -6.20 25.90
N ASP A 518 21.13 -6.74 27.08
CA ASP A 518 21.50 -8.17 27.23
C ASP A 518 20.26 -9.04 27.46
N TYR A 519 19.63 -9.43 26.35
CA TYR A 519 18.47 -10.32 26.36
C TYR A 519 18.73 -11.63 27.13
N ALA A 520 19.96 -12.15 27.11
CA ALA A 520 20.29 -13.40 27.76
C ALA A 520 20.38 -13.25 29.29
N ALA A 521 20.85 -12.10 29.80
CA ALA A 521 20.88 -11.79 31.22
C ALA A 521 19.47 -11.87 31.86
N VAL A 522 18.46 -11.41 31.14
CA VAL A 522 17.04 -11.44 31.56
C VAL A 522 16.23 -12.63 31.01
N GLY A 523 16.88 -13.65 30.46
CA GLY A 523 16.23 -14.90 30.01
C GLY A 523 15.30 -14.75 28.80
N ARG A 524 15.55 -13.75 27.95
CA ARG A 524 14.82 -13.44 26.71
C ARG A 524 15.67 -13.74 25.48
N THR A 525 15.01 -13.75 24.33
CA THR A 525 15.58 -13.94 22.99
C THR A 525 14.81 -13.10 21.98
N GLY A 526 15.41 -12.82 20.83
CA GLY A 526 14.82 -11.99 19.77
C GLY A 526 15.88 -11.12 19.09
N HIS A 527 15.45 -10.31 18.14
CA HIS A 527 16.28 -9.31 17.44
C HIS A 527 15.45 -8.06 17.11
N ASP A 528 16.15 -6.94 16.91
CA ASP A 528 15.61 -5.63 16.49
C ASP A 528 14.39 -5.08 17.27
N ILE A 529 14.19 -5.54 18.52
CA ILE A 529 13.12 -5.06 19.41
C ILE A 529 13.28 -3.56 19.68
N SER A 530 12.50 -2.75 18.99
CA SER A 530 12.62 -1.29 19.07
C SER A 530 11.32 -0.57 18.70
N ALA A 531 10.98 0.41 19.51
CA ALA A 531 9.92 1.39 19.22
C ALA A 531 10.51 2.79 19.38
N PRO A 532 11.11 3.40 18.34
CA PRO A 532 11.65 4.75 18.43
C PRO A 532 10.54 5.80 18.59
N ALA A 533 10.89 6.96 19.14
CA ALA A 533 9.93 8.03 19.41
C ALA A 533 9.13 8.39 18.13
N PRO A 534 7.78 8.49 18.19
CA PRO A 534 6.94 8.55 19.39
C PRO A 534 6.27 7.21 19.80
N ARG A 535 6.74 6.05 19.31
CA ARG A 535 6.08 4.74 19.50
C ARG A 535 6.35 4.11 20.89
N ALA A 536 5.58 3.07 21.22
CA ALA A 536 5.77 2.19 22.38
C ALA A 536 6.03 0.73 21.97
N LEU A 537 6.67 -0.02 22.87
CA LEU A 537 6.72 -1.48 22.86
C LEU A 537 5.45 -1.99 23.57
N HIS A 538 4.52 -2.64 22.88
CA HIS A 538 3.33 -3.26 23.48
C HIS A 538 3.49 -4.77 23.52
N ARG A 539 3.16 -5.42 24.64
CA ARG A 539 2.94 -6.87 24.68
C ARG A 539 1.51 -7.20 24.29
N VAL A 540 1.33 -8.17 23.42
CA VAL A 540 0.04 -8.82 23.18
C VAL A 540 -0.25 -9.75 24.37
N VAL A 541 -1.16 -9.37 25.26
CA VAL A 541 -1.21 -9.95 26.62
C VAL A 541 -1.65 -11.43 26.68
N GLU A 542 -2.33 -11.93 25.64
CA GLU A 542 -2.64 -13.37 25.51
C GLU A 542 -1.45 -14.21 25.02
N LEU A 543 -0.40 -13.59 24.46
CA LEU A 543 0.78 -14.28 23.95
C LEU A 543 1.84 -14.44 25.04
N GLN A 544 2.49 -15.60 25.04
CA GLN A 544 3.44 -16.02 26.06
C GLN A 544 4.65 -16.68 25.40
N GLY A 545 5.85 -16.34 25.86
CA GLY A 545 7.10 -16.89 25.32
C GLY A 545 8.34 -16.17 25.85
N THR A 546 9.51 -16.70 25.50
CA THR A 546 10.82 -16.06 25.74
C THR A 546 11.37 -15.35 24.51
N HIS A 547 10.78 -15.55 23.33
CA HIS A 547 11.13 -14.89 22.08
C HIS A 547 10.26 -13.66 21.88
N LEU A 548 10.85 -12.47 21.94
CA LEU A 548 10.11 -11.22 22.04
C LEU A 548 9.40 -10.85 20.74
N ASN A 549 9.98 -11.21 19.58
CA ASN A 549 9.35 -11.06 18.26
C ASN A 549 8.06 -11.91 18.14
N ASP A 550 7.81 -12.89 19.02
CA ASP A 550 6.56 -13.67 19.00
C ASP A 550 5.42 -13.02 19.82
N ILE A 551 5.72 -12.01 20.67
CA ILE A 551 4.77 -11.47 21.67
C ILE A 551 4.67 -9.94 21.72
N LEU A 552 5.62 -9.21 21.11
CA LEU A 552 5.65 -7.73 21.13
C LEU A 552 5.19 -7.13 19.79
N ALA A 553 4.54 -5.97 19.87
CA ALA A 553 4.17 -5.11 18.76
C ALA A 553 4.63 -3.67 18.99
N TYR A 554 4.83 -2.91 17.92
CA TYR A 554 5.32 -1.53 17.93
C TYR A 554 4.24 -0.62 17.36
N ASP A 555 3.73 0.32 18.16
CA ASP A 555 2.60 1.17 17.76
C ASP A 555 2.60 2.52 18.50
N ALA A 556 1.58 3.34 18.29
CA ALA A 556 1.35 4.55 19.09
C ALA A 556 1.02 4.18 20.55
N PRO A 557 1.60 4.88 21.56
CA PRO A 557 1.38 4.51 22.95
C PRO A 557 -0.07 4.64 23.39
N SER A 558 -0.52 3.73 24.26
CA SER A 558 -1.92 3.58 24.67
C SER A 558 -2.05 3.34 26.19
N PRO A 559 -1.54 4.25 27.04
CA PRO A 559 -1.48 4.03 28.48
C PRO A 559 -2.87 3.81 29.09
N GLY A 560 -3.04 2.68 29.78
CA GLY A 560 -4.29 2.20 30.34
C GLY A 560 -4.97 1.11 29.50
N GLU A 561 -4.62 0.97 28.22
CA GLU A 561 -5.29 0.12 27.23
C GLU A 561 -4.30 -0.95 26.70
N PRO A 562 -4.28 -2.16 27.29
CA PRO A 562 -3.32 -3.20 26.94
C PRO A 562 -3.66 -3.83 25.58
N ARG A 563 -2.63 -4.30 24.85
CA ARG A 563 -2.84 -4.86 23.51
C ARG A 563 -3.37 -6.29 23.57
N HIS A 564 -4.52 -6.49 22.94
CA HIS A 564 -5.22 -7.77 22.86
C HIS A 564 -5.21 -8.38 21.46
N ILE A 565 -5.33 -9.71 21.37
CA ILE A 565 -5.65 -10.39 20.10
C ILE A 565 -7.09 -10.01 19.69
N PRO A 566 -7.32 -9.45 18.48
CA PRO A 566 -8.67 -9.06 18.07
C PRO A 566 -9.56 -10.30 17.85
N PRO A 567 -10.84 -10.24 18.27
CA PRO A 567 -11.78 -11.33 18.05
C PRO A 567 -12.06 -11.54 16.56
N PRO A 568 -12.42 -12.77 16.12
CA PRO A 568 -12.89 -12.99 14.76
C PRO A 568 -14.15 -12.14 14.46
N PRO A 569 -14.38 -11.76 13.20
CA PRO A 569 -15.54 -10.94 12.85
C PRO A 569 -16.82 -11.76 13.02
N ALA A 570 -17.94 -11.09 13.30
CA ALA A 570 -19.25 -11.74 13.48
C ALA A 570 -19.68 -12.55 12.24
N SER A 571 -19.24 -12.15 11.06
CA SER A 571 -19.33 -12.88 9.80
C SER A 571 -18.21 -12.42 8.86
N MET A 572 -17.59 -13.33 8.12
CA MET A 572 -16.68 -12.96 7.04
C MET A 572 -17.46 -12.26 5.90
N PRO A 573 -16.84 -11.32 5.17
CA PRO A 573 -17.40 -10.78 3.93
C PRO A 573 -17.77 -11.88 2.92
N PRO A 574 -18.79 -11.67 2.07
CA PRO A 574 -19.18 -12.66 1.08
C PRO A 574 -18.26 -12.65 -0.15
N ALA A 575 -17.62 -13.78 -0.43
CA ALA A 575 -16.96 -13.99 -1.72
C ALA A 575 -17.98 -14.13 -2.87
N TYR A 576 -17.85 -13.33 -3.93
CA TYR A 576 -18.80 -13.31 -5.04
C TYR A 576 -18.72 -14.55 -5.92
N ALA A 577 -19.86 -15.10 -6.35
CA ALA A 577 -19.90 -16.29 -7.20
C ALA A 577 -19.76 -15.93 -8.70
N PHE A 578 -18.61 -16.25 -9.28
CA PHE A 578 -18.32 -16.12 -10.71
C PHE A 578 -18.34 -17.52 -11.36
N GLY A 579 -19.54 -17.99 -11.71
CA GLY A 579 -19.73 -19.33 -12.31
C GLY A 579 -19.34 -20.45 -11.34
N PRO A 580 -18.36 -21.32 -11.67
CA PRO A 580 -17.89 -22.38 -10.78
C PRO A 580 -16.91 -21.90 -9.71
N PHE A 581 -16.50 -20.62 -9.74
CA PHE A 581 -15.53 -20.05 -8.81
C PHE A 581 -16.15 -18.99 -7.90
N ARG A 582 -15.43 -18.67 -6.83
CA ARG A 582 -15.68 -17.56 -5.93
C ARG A 582 -14.50 -16.60 -5.95
N ALA A 583 -14.80 -15.30 -6.01
CA ALA A 583 -13.82 -14.23 -5.91
C ALA A 583 -13.50 -13.95 -4.44
N TYR A 584 -12.40 -14.53 -3.95
CA TYR A 584 -11.85 -14.27 -2.63
C TYR A 584 -10.87 -13.10 -2.69
N ARG A 585 -10.91 -12.21 -1.69
CA ARG A 585 -10.04 -11.03 -1.59
C ARG A 585 -9.18 -11.10 -0.32
N GLY A 586 -7.90 -10.78 -0.43
CA GLY A 586 -6.94 -10.88 0.66
C GLY A 586 -5.67 -10.08 0.37
N VAL A 587 -4.60 -10.36 1.12
CA VAL A 587 -3.28 -9.73 0.96
C VAL A 587 -2.23 -10.84 0.84
N LEU A 588 -1.35 -10.74 -0.16
CA LEU A 588 -0.26 -11.71 -0.40
C LEU A 588 1.13 -11.20 0.04
N HIS A 589 1.23 -9.94 0.44
CA HIS A 589 2.47 -9.27 0.83
C HIS A 589 2.26 -8.50 2.15
N ALA A 590 2.83 -9.00 3.24
CA ALA A 590 2.70 -8.41 4.58
C ALA A 590 3.81 -8.87 5.53
N HIS A 591 4.27 -7.95 6.38
CA HIS A 591 5.46 -8.07 7.20
C HIS A 591 5.09 -8.14 8.69
N THR A 592 5.98 -8.69 9.50
CA THR A 592 5.84 -8.84 10.95
C THR A 592 7.17 -8.54 11.64
N THR A 593 7.21 -8.70 12.95
CA THR A 593 8.42 -8.62 13.78
C THR A 593 9.51 -9.63 13.42
N TYR A 594 9.29 -10.56 12.49
CA TYR A 594 10.36 -11.39 11.92
C TYR A 594 11.17 -10.66 10.84
N SER A 595 10.66 -9.53 10.33
CA SER A 595 11.47 -8.44 9.77
C SER A 595 11.09 -7.09 10.40
N ASP A 596 10.69 -6.14 9.57
CA ASP A 596 10.39 -4.73 9.81
C ASP A 596 8.93 -4.44 10.20
N GLY A 597 8.06 -5.46 10.18
CA GLY A 597 6.65 -5.29 10.53
C GLY A 597 6.40 -5.10 12.03
N SER A 598 5.33 -4.39 12.36
CA SER A 598 5.12 -3.81 13.69
C SER A 598 4.35 -4.68 14.68
N GLY A 599 4.32 -6.00 14.49
CA GLY A 599 3.76 -6.95 15.45
C GLY A 599 3.91 -8.42 15.04
N PRO A 600 3.57 -9.38 15.92
CA PRO A 600 3.92 -10.78 15.77
C PRO A 600 3.02 -11.51 14.77
N PRO A 601 3.50 -12.58 14.11
CA PRO A 601 2.70 -13.33 13.14
C PRO A 601 1.32 -13.80 13.62
N THR A 602 1.21 -14.14 14.91
CA THR A 602 -0.07 -14.53 15.53
C THR A 602 -1.08 -13.38 15.58
N LEU A 603 -0.61 -12.16 15.86
CA LEU A 603 -1.43 -10.95 15.81
C LEU A 603 -1.79 -10.62 14.36
N ALA A 604 -0.84 -10.70 13.43
CA ALA A 604 -1.06 -10.39 12.02
C ALA A 604 -2.21 -11.20 11.40
N PHE A 605 -2.21 -12.53 11.56
CA PHE A 605 -3.31 -13.37 11.09
C PHE A 605 -4.64 -13.09 11.81
N ALA A 606 -4.61 -12.81 13.12
CA ALA A 606 -5.81 -12.49 13.87
C ALA A 606 -6.44 -11.17 13.40
N THR A 607 -5.63 -10.12 13.23
CA THR A 607 -6.02 -8.80 12.73
C THR A 607 -6.52 -8.88 11.29
N GLY A 608 -5.79 -9.53 10.38
CA GLY A 608 -6.23 -9.71 8.98
C GLY A 608 -7.60 -10.41 8.88
N ARG A 609 -7.83 -11.44 9.70
CA ARG A 609 -9.14 -12.11 9.80
C ARG A 609 -10.21 -11.20 10.41
N ALA A 610 -9.90 -10.47 11.50
CA ALA A 610 -10.83 -9.51 12.13
C ALA A 610 -11.24 -8.39 11.17
N ASN A 611 -10.34 -8.00 10.26
CA ASN A 611 -10.55 -7.03 9.20
C ASN A 611 -11.22 -7.62 7.94
N GLY A 612 -11.65 -8.88 7.98
CA GLY A 612 -12.46 -9.50 6.92
C GLY A 612 -11.68 -9.98 5.70
N LEU A 613 -10.35 -10.02 5.73
CA LEU A 613 -9.57 -10.66 4.67
C LEU A 613 -9.93 -12.14 4.58
N HIS A 614 -10.18 -12.66 3.38
CA HIS A 614 -10.42 -14.09 3.19
C HIS A 614 -9.12 -14.90 3.37
N PHE A 615 -7.99 -14.29 3.04
CA PHE A 615 -6.66 -14.84 3.21
C PHE A 615 -5.63 -13.74 3.50
N LEU A 616 -4.57 -14.12 4.21
CA LEU A 616 -3.38 -13.32 4.42
C LEU A 616 -2.16 -14.22 4.20
N ALA A 617 -1.18 -13.75 3.43
CA ALA A 617 0.17 -14.28 3.48
C ALA A 617 1.06 -13.34 4.31
N ILE A 618 1.83 -13.92 5.21
CA ILE A 618 2.98 -13.26 5.84
C ILE A 618 4.20 -13.62 5.02
N SER A 619 5.00 -12.62 4.69
CA SER A 619 6.08 -12.66 3.72
C SER A 619 7.28 -11.84 4.17
N ASP A 620 7.70 -11.99 5.44
CA ASP A 620 8.83 -11.25 5.99
C ASP A 620 10.08 -11.31 5.11
N HIS A 621 10.94 -10.28 5.21
CA HIS A 621 12.22 -10.25 4.53
C HIS A 621 13.08 -11.46 4.91
N SER A 622 13.36 -12.33 3.92
CA SER A 622 14.18 -13.55 4.02
C SER A 622 15.62 -13.35 4.50
N HIS A 623 16.06 -12.11 4.70
CA HIS A 623 17.40 -11.78 5.17
C HIS A 623 17.44 -11.28 6.62
N TRP A 624 16.29 -11.17 7.30
CA TRP A 624 16.21 -10.80 8.72
C TRP A 624 15.89 -12.02 9.59
N PHE A 625 14.88 -12.83 9.19
CA PHE A 625 14.47 -13.98 10.00
C PHE A 625 15.45 -15.17 9.92
N THR A 626 15.49 -15.92 11.02
CA THR A 626 16.27 -17.16 11.16
C THR A 626 15.53 -18.41 10.67
N PRO A 627 16.23 -19.54 10.43
CA PRO A 627 15.58 -20.82 10.14
C PRO A 627 14.63 -21.32 11.23
N GLU A 628 14.81 -20.88 12.49
CA GLU A 628 13.91 -21.18 13.58
C GLU A 628 12.60 -20.39 13.47
N GLU A 629 12.69 -19.08 13.25
CA GLU A 629 11.53 -18.21 12.99
C GLU A 629 10.77 -18.63 11.74
N TRP A 630 11.46 -19.05 10.67
CA TRP A 630 10.82 -19.65 9.50
C TRP A 630 9.94 -20.86 9.87
N ALA A 631 10.43 -21.75 10.74
CA ALA A 631 9.68 -22.90 11.22
C ALA A 631 8.52 -22.49 12.16
N ARG A 632 8.74 -21.50 13.04
CA ARG A 632 7.70 -20.93 13.91
C ARG A 632 6.57 -20.29 13.09
N LEU A 633 6.89 -19.49 12.08
CA LEU A 633 5.92 -18.88 11.16
C LEU A 633 5.05 -19.93 10.46
N GLY A 634 5.63 -21.09 10.11
CA GLY A 634 4.87 -22.22 9.56
C GLY A 634 3.85 -22.77 10.58
N THR A 635 4.29 -22.97 11.82
CA THR A 635 3.44 -23.43 12.93
C THR A 635 2.32 -22.44 13.23
N VAL A 636 2.62 -21.13 13.26
CA VAL A 636 1.63 -20.07 13.51
C VAL A 636 0.63 -19.97 12.35
N ALA A 637 1.10 -20.03 11.09
CA ALA A 637 0.21 -20.05 9.93
C ALA A 637 -0.71 -21.28 9.94
N ASP A 638 -0.22 -22.46 10.34
CA ASP A 638 -1.02 -23.68 10.47
C ASP A 638 -2.08 -23.57 11.57
N ALA A 639 -1.75 -22.97 12.71
CA ALA A 639 -2.70 -22.71 13.80
C ALA A 639 -3.77 -21.66 13.43
N ALA A 640 -3.40 -20.65 12.63
CA ALA A 640 -4.30 -19.60 12.17
C ALA A 640 -5.22 -20.02 11.00
N ASN A 641 -4.84 -21.05 10.25
CA ASN A 641 -5.57 -21.48 9.05
C ASN A 641 -6.89 -22.19 9.39
N GLN A 642 -8.00 -21.65 8.88
CA GLN A 642 -9.36 -22.12 9.13
C GLN A 642 -10.10 -22.35 7.79
N PRO A 643 -9.94 -23.52 7.16
CA PRO A 643 -10.56 -23.85 5.88
C PRO A 643 -12.06 -23.54 5.85
N GLY A 644 -12.49 -22.81 4.83
CA GLY A 644 -13.87 -22.32 4.67
C GLY A 644 -14.16 -20.95 5.31
N ALA A 645 -13.27 -20.43 6.17
CA ALA A 645 -13.45 -19.15 6.87
C ALA A 645 -12.28 -18.17 6.67
N PHE A 646 -11.03 -18.62 6.86
CA PHE A 646 -9.83 -17.80 6.73
C PHE A 646 -8.63 -18.66 6.32
N VAL A 647 -7.86 -18.25 5.30
CA VAL A 647 -6.65 -18.97 4.88
C VAL A 647 -5.40 -18.19 5.26
N ALA A 648 -4.64 -18.75 6.20
CA ALA A 648 -3.33 -18.23 6.60
C ALA A 648 -2.22 -18.90 5.77
N LEU A 649 -1.39 -18.09 5.11
CA LEU A 649 -0.29 -18.52 4.25
C LEU A 649 1.06 -18.05 4.83
N ARG A 650 2.08 -18.91 4.74
CA ARG A 650 3.48 -18.54 4.92
C ARG A 650 4.13 -18.34 3.54
N ALA A 651 4.82 -17.23 3.39
CA ALA A 651 5.75 -16.91 2.31
C ALA A 651 7.04 -16.37 2.92
N PHE A 652 8.07 -16.20 2.10
CA PHE A 652 9.16 -15.27 2.39
C PHE A 652 9.29 -14.28 1.25
N GLU A 653 9.75 -13.08 1.56
CA GLU A 653 10.16 -12.14 0.53
C GLU A 653 11.68 -12.22 0.29
N TRP A 654 12.07 -12.50 -0.95
CA TRP A 654 13.44 -12.31 -1.41
C TRP A 654 13.68 -10.84 -1.78
N THR A 655 14.54 -10.19 -1.00
CA THR A 655 14.86 -8.76 -1.11
C THR A 655 16.09 -8.54 -2.02
N SER A 656 15.95 -7.87 -3.18
CA SER A 656 17.11 -7.39 -3.96
C SER A 656 17.38 -5.91 -3.72
N ARG A 657 18.66 -5.52 -3.71
CA ARG A 657 19.08 -4.10 -3.63
C ARG A 657 18.88 -3.32 -4.93
N GLU A 658 18.68 -3.98 -6.08
CA GLU A 658 18.69 -3.34 -7.41
C GLU A 658 17.43 -3.57 -8.25
N HIS A 659 16.69 -4.66 -8.02
CA HIS A 659 15.68 -5.16 -8.98
C HIS A 659 14.21 -4.94 -8.58
N GLY A 660 13.92 -4.81 -7.28
CA GLY A 660 12.61 -5.09 -6.68
C GLY A 660 12.69 -6.39 -5.88
N HIS A 661 11.58 -6.84 -5.29
CA HIS A 661 11.56 -8.03 -4.43
C HIS A 661 10.68 -9.16 -4.99
N ILE A 662 10.79 -10.38 -4.45
CA ILE A 662 10.01 -11.54 -4.93
C ILE A 662 9.45 -12.34 -3.76
N ASN A 663 8.12 -12.39 -3.61
CA ASN A 663 7.47 -13.30 -2.67
C ASN A 663 7.50 -14.75 -3.17
N VAL A 664 7.72 -15.70 -2.25
CA VAL A 664 7.81 -17.14 -2.56
C VAL A 664 7.01 -17.96 -1.54
N TRP A 665 6.15 -18.85 -2.04
CA TRP A 665 5.32 -19.76 -1.25
C TRP A 665 5.65 -21.24 -1.51
N ARG A 666 5.14 -22.11 -0.63
CA ARG A 666 5.14 -23.58 -0.75
C ARG A 666 6.53 -24.22 -0.72
N THR A 667 7.41 -23.67 0.10
CA THR A 667 8.76 -24.20 0.36
C THR A 667 8.94 -24.55 1.83
N ASP A 668 9.78 -25.57 2.08
CA ASP A 668 10.17 -25.99 3.42
C ASP A 668 11.36 -25.15 3.92
N ASP A 669 12.16 -24.60 3.01
CA ASP A 669 13.29 -23.69 3.23
C ASP A 669 13.09 -22.36 2.47
N PHE A 670 14.04 -21.42 2.61
CA PHE A 670 14.01 -20.09 2.01
C PHE A 670 15.33 -19.75 1.31
N PHE A 671 15.32 -18.71 0.48
CA PHE A 671 16.51 -18.14 -0.17
C PHE A 671 16.67 -16.69 0.27
N SER A 672 17.90 -16.30 0.61
CA SER A 672 18.20 -15.00 1.18
C SER A 672 19.32 -14.31 0.40
N ARG A 673 19.27 -12.99 0.29
CA ARG A 673 20.29 -12.20 -0.42
C ARG A 673 21.69 -12.30 0.19
N GLU A 674 21.75 -12.58 1.50
CA GLU A 674 22.99 -12.74 2.27
C GLU A 674 23.63 -14.14 2.08
N MET A 675 22.97 -15.06 1.35
CA MET A 675 23.59 -16.30 0.89
C MET A 675 24.61 -16.03 -0.25
N PRO A 676 25.59 -16.91 -0.49
CA PRO A 676 26.56 -16.73 -1.58
C PRO A 676 25.89 -16.62 -2.96
N GLY A 677 25.98 -15.44 -3.59
CA GLY A 677 25.30 -15.13 -4.85
C GLY A 677 23.82 -14.72 -4.72
N GLY A 678 23.33 -14.55 -3.48
CA GLY A 678 21.92 -14.37 -3.16
C GLY A 678 21.27 -13.10 -3.71
N GLU A 679 22.02 -12.04 -3.99
CA GLU A 679 21.52 -10.82 -4.65
C GLU A 679 21.10 -11.03 -6.11
N SER A 680 21.57 -12.10 -6.75
CA SER A 680 21.27 -12.33 -8.17
C SER A 680 19.88 -12.93 -8.34
N VAL A 681 19.01 -12.26 -9.09
CA VAL A 681 17.72 -12.81 -9.52
C VAL A 681 17.89 -14.15 -10.25
N GLN A 682 19.03 -14.32 -10.95
CA GLN A 682 19.37 -15.58 -11.60
C GLN A 682 19.63 -16.72 -10.61
N ALA A 683 20.29 -16.45 -9.48
CA ALA A 683 20.51 -17.45 -8.43
C ALA A 683 19.18 -17.85 -7.76
N LEU A 684 18.26 -16.90 -7.56
CA LEU A 684 16.90 -17.20 -7.11
C LEU A 684 16.15 -18.09 -8.13
N TYR A 685 16.22 -17.79 -9.43
CA TYR A 685 15.59 -18.63 -10.46
C TYR A 685 16.15 -20.06 -10.46
N ASP A 686 17.46 -20.24 -10.33
CA ASP A 686 18.07 -21.57 -10.24
C ASP A 686 17.65 -22.30 -8.94
N TRP A 687 17.45 -21.56 -7.83
CA TRP A 687 16.91 -22.09 -6.56
C TRP A 687 15.42 -22.48 -6.66
N LEU A 688 14.60 -21.70 -7.38
CA LEU A 688 13.18 -21.98 -7.62
C LEU A 688 13.00 -23.20 -8.53
N ALA A 689 13.81 -23.35 -9.56
CA ALA A 689 13.78 -24.49 -10.48
C ALA A 689 14.06 -25.84 -9.77
N ALA A 690 14.84 -25.82 -8.67
CA ALA A 690 15.06 -26.98 -7.82
C ALA A 690 13.85 -27.35 -6.94
N ARG A 691 12.83 -26.49 -6.84
CA ARG A 691 11.65 -26.61 -5.95
C ARG A 691 10.36 -26.55 -6.77
N PRO A 692 9.99 -27.59 -7.53
CA PRO A 692 8.89 -27.54 -8.51
C PRO A 692 7.47 -27.33 -7.94
N LYS A 693 7.31 -27.26 -6.62
CA LYS A 693 6.05 -26.88 -5.95
C LYS A 693 5.98 -25.40 -5.58
N ALA A 694 7.13 -24.71 -5.57
CA ALA A 694 7.22 -23.31 -5.20
C ALA A 694 6.46 -22.45 -6.21
N LEU A 695 5.72 -21.48 -5.69
CA LEU A 695 5.10 -20.41 -6.47
C LEU A 695 5.77 -19.10 -6.06
N ALA A 696 5.84 -18.14 -6.97
CA ALA A 696 6.47 -16.85 -6.72
C ALA A 696 5.76 -15.69 -7.46
N GLU A 697 6.01 -14.48 -6.96
CA GLU A 697 5.41 -13.22 -7.39
C GLU A 697 6.47 -12.14 -7.51
N PHE A 698 6.42 -11.32 -8.57
CA PHE A 698 7.25 -10.12 -8.65
C PHE A 698 6.63 -8.97 -7.84
N ASN A 699 7.27 -8.55 -6.76
CA ASN A 699 6.84 -7.43 -5.93
C ASN A 699 7.47 -6.12 -6.46
N HIS A 700 6.77 -5.00 -6.26
CA HIS A 700 7.19 -3.61 -6.51
C HIS A 700 8.51 -3.39 -7.30
N PRO A 701 8.51 -3.58 -8.64
CA PRO A 701 9.72 -3.59 -9.45
C PRO A 701 10.47 -2.23 -9.41
N PHE A 702 11.78 -2.26 -9.13
CA PHE A 702 12.65 -1.06 -9.15
C PHE A 702 13.13 -0.73 -10.58
N GLU A 703 13.95 0.31 -10.75
CA GLU A 703 14.46 0.79 -12.05
C GLU A 703 15.16 -0.30 -12.89
N GLY A 704 15.77 -1.31 -12.24
CA GLY A 704 16.38 -2.47 -12.91
C GLY A 704 15.41 -3.57 -13.38
N HIS A 705 14.13 -3.52 -12.97
CA HIS A 705 13.04 -4.38 -13.44
C HIS A 705 13.38 -5.89 -13.55
N PHE A 706 14.00 -6.51 -12.54
CA PHE A 706 14.40 -7.93 -12.54
C PHE A 706 15.18 -8.37 -13.80
N ASP A 707 16.27 -7.65 -14.10
CA ASP A 707 17.05 -7.78 -15.34
C ASP A 707 16.16 -7.62 -16.60
N ASP A 708 15.39 -6.54 -16.66
CA ASP A 708 14.42 -6.27 -17.74
C ASP A 708 13.47 -7.45 -18.03
N PHE A 709 13.02 -8.10 -16.95
CA PHE A 709 12.20 -9.31 -16.97
C PHE A 709 12.67 -10.34 -18.01
N VAL A 710 13.99 -10.55 -18.17
CA VAL A 710 14.51 -11.56 -19.12
C VAL A 710 13.94 -12.94 -18.79
N LEU A 711 13.24 -13.53 -19.77
CA LEU A 711 12.44 -14.72 -19.56
C LEU A 711 13.29 -15.94 -19.22
N ARG A 712 12.90 -16.65 -18.15
CA ARG A 712 13.46 -17.95 -17.77
C ARG A 712 12.39 -19.03 -17.87
N GLU A 713 12.43 -19.78 -18.96
CA GLU A 713 11.45 -20.83 -19.27
C GLU A 713 11.35 -21.92 -18.19
N GLU A 714 12.46 -22.20 -17.47
CA GLU A 714 12.49 -23.19 -16.39
C GLU A 714 11.53 -22.84 -15.23
N VAL A 715 11.41 -21.56 -14.91
CA VAL A 715 10.63 -21.04 -13.77
C VAL A 715 9.38 -20.25 -14.17
N ARG A 716 9.11 -20.09 -15.48
CA ARG A 716 7.90 -19.43 -16.00
C ARG A 716 6.58 -20.07 -15.52
N GLY A 717 6.63 -21.35 -15.14
CA GLY A 717 5.51 -22.05 -14.51
C GLY A 717 5.28 -21.69 -13.03
N GLN A 718 6.29 -21.12 -12.37
CA GLN A 718 6.36 -20.86 -10.93
C GLN A 718 6.20 -19.37 -10.57
N LEU A 719 6.79 -18.46 -11.36
CA LEU A 719 6.49 -17.03 -11.31
C LEU A 719 5.12 -16.82 -11.96
N VAL A 720 4.08 -16.65 -11.13
CA VAL A 720 2.68 -16.69 -11.59
C VAL A 720 1.88 -15.42 -11.27
N LEU A 721 2.39 -14.54 -10.42
CA LEU A 721 1.79 -13.25 -10.05
C LEU A 721 2.80 -12.11 -10.23
N GLN A 722 2.29 -10.88 -10.29
CA GLN A 722 3.07 -9.65 -10.22
C GLN A 722 2.25 -8.54 -9.58
N GLU A 723 2.85 -7.81 -8.65
CA GLU A 723 2.30 -6.58 -8.11
C GLU A 723 2.21 -5.50 -9.19
N ILE A 724 1.00 -4.96 -9.35
CA ILE A 724 0.75 -3.81 -10.23
C ILE A 724 0.30 -2.57 -9.44
N ALA A 725 -0.06 -2.76 -8.17
CA ALA A 725 -0.29 -1.69 -7.20
C ALA A 725 0.30 -2.10 -5.84
N ASN A 726 0.97 -1.17 -5.16
CA ASN A 726 1.61 -1.37 -3.86
C ASN A 726 1.42 -0.12 -2.99
N SER A 727 1.52 -0.25 -1.66
CA SER A 727 1.46 0.82 -0.65
C SER A 727 0.10 1.49 -0.47
N ALA A 728 -0.15 2.00 0.74
CA ALA A 728 -1.30 2.82 1.10
C ALA A 728 -1.45 4.11 0.25
N ALA A 729 -0.38 4.57 -0.39
CA ALA A 729 -0.39 5.71 -1.31
C ALA A 729 -0.60 5.31 -2.80
N VAL A 730 -0.80 4.02 -3.08
CA VAL A 730 -1.01 3.40 -4.41
C VAL A 730 0.06 3.79 -5.43
N LEU A 731 1.24 3.19 -5.28
CA LEU A 731 2.26 3.14 -6.33
C LEU A 731 1.82 2.15 -7.40
N ARG A 732 1.72 2.59 -8.66
CA ARG A 732 1.24 1.76 -9.79
C ARG A 732 2.40 1.32 -10.69
N PHE A 733 2.47 0.03 -10.98
CA PHE A 733 3.53 -0.61 -11.79
C PHE A 733 3.00 -1.22 -13.11
N ALA A 734 1.89 -0.69 -13.64
CA ALA A 734 1.28 -1.18 -14.87
C ALA A 734 2.25 -1.27 -16.06
N GLU A 735 3.24 -0.36 -16.17
CA GLU A 735 4.28 -0.39 -17.20
C GLU A 735 5.23 -1.60 -17.04
N ALA A 736 5.66 -1.89 -15.82
CA ALA A 736 6.49 -3.06 -15.51
C ALA A 736 5.71 -4.38 -15.72
N TYR A 737 4.41 -4.38 -15.46
CA TYR A 737 3.53 -5.53 -15.72
C TYR A 737 3.39 -5.82 -17.22
N TRP A 738 3.11 -4.80 -18.04
CA TRP A 738 3.09 -4.98 -19.50
C TRP A 738 4.47 -5.38 -20.05
N ARG A 739 5.57 -4.84 -19.50
CA ARG A 739 6.94 -5.25 -19.84
C ARG A 739 7.20 -6.73 -19.57
N ALA A 740 6.79 -7.28 -18.42
CA ALA A 740 6.90 -8.70 -18.13
C ALA A 740 6.09 -9.56 -19.13
N LEU A 741 4.86 -9.15 -19.45
CA LEU A 741 4.00 -9.83 -20.43
C LEU A 741 4.62 -9.85 -21.84
N TRP A 742 5.18 -8.73 -22.31
CA TRP A 742 5.86 -8.65 -23.62
C TRP A 742 7.17 -9.44 -23.66
N ARG A 743 7.86 -9.59 -22.53
CA ARG A 743 9.01 -10.51 -22.39
C ARG A 743 8.60 -11.99 -22.39
N GLY A 744 7.30 -12.30 -22.32
CA GLY A 744 6.74 -13.64 -22.42
C GLY A 744 6.45 -14.33 -21.09
N TRP A 745 6.56 -13.61 -19.97
CA TRP A 745 6.10 -14.11 -18.67
C TRP A 745 4.59 -14.31 -18.68
N ARG A 746 4.13 -15.30 -17.91
CA ARG A 746 2.71 -15.58 -17.71
C ARG A 746 2.38 -15.35 -16.25
N VAL A 747 2.23 -14.07 -15.92
CA VAL A 747 1.86 -13.56 -14.60
C VAL A 747 0.44 -12.98 -14.62
N ALA A 748 -0.25 -13.04 -13.49
CA ALA A 748 -1.50 -12.32 -13.25
C ALA A 748 -1.25 -11.10 -12.33
N PRO A 749 -2.06 -10.03 -12.44
CA PRO A 749 -1.87 -8.84 -11.64
C PRO A 749 -2.45 -9.07 -10.24
N VAL A 750 -1.76 -8.53 -9.24
CA VAL A 750 -2.27 -8.39 -7.87
C VAL A 750 -1.97 -7.00 -7.34
N ALA A 751 -2.67 -6.61 -6.28
CA ALA A 751 -2.39 -5.42 -5.50
C ALA A 751 -2.18 -5.86 -4.04
N ASN A 752 -1.07 -5.47 -3.42
CA ASN A 752 -0.87 -5.70 -1.99
C ASN A 752 -0.44 -4.39 -1.33
N LEU A 753 -0.33 -4.39 0.00
CA LEU A 753 -0.08 -3.17 0.76
C LEU A 753 1.38 -3.00 1.19
N ASP A 754 2.19 -4.07 1.14
CA ASP A 754 3.51 -4.13 1.79
C ASP A 754 3.38 -3.75 3.28
N THR A 755 2.52 -4.50 3.98
CA THR A 755 2.06 -4.07 5.31
C THR A 755 3.12 -4.31 6.38
N GLU A 756 3.86 -3.26 6.72
CA GLU A 756 4.70 -3.15 7.92
C GLU A 756 3.90 -2.77 9.20
N SER A 757 2.63 -2.40 9.07
CA SER A 757 1.81 -1.83 10.16
C SER A 757 0.96 -2.88 10.88
N ALA A 758 0.66 -2.65 12.16
CA ALA A 758 -0.20 -3.52 12.97
C ALA A 758 -1.67 -3.60 12.51
N ASN A 759 -2.05 -2.93 11.41
CA ASN A 759 -3.42 -2.81 10.90
C ASN A 759 -3.72 -3.70 9.68
N TRP A 760 -3.01 -4.83 9.51
CA TRP A 760 -3.17 -5.78 8.39
C TRP A 760 -4.60 -5.91 7.85
N GLY A 761 -4.80 -5.52 6.59
CA GLY A 761 -6.11 -5.47 5.94
C GLY A 761 -6.92 -4.18 6.13
N ARG A 762 -6.35 -3.15 6.77
CA ARG A 762 -6.92 -1.79 6.91
C ARG A 762 -5.95 -0.65 6.58
N ASP A 763 -4.67 -0.93 6.34
CA ASP A 763 -3.69 0.11 5.92
C ASP A 763 -3.99 0.72 4.54
N GLY A 764 -4.90 0.11 3.79
CA GLY A 764 -5.48 0.65 2.57
C GLY A 764 -6.43 -0.38 1.95
N ASP A 765 -7.00 -0.04 0.80
CA ASP A 765 -8.04 -0.84 0.15
C ASP A 765 -7.51 -1.81 -0.92
N LEU A 766 -6.20 -1.77 -1.21
CA LEU A 766 -5.51 -2.71 -2.10
C LEU A 766 -5.74 -4.18 -1.71
N ARG A 767 -6.25 -5.01 -2.63
CA ARG A 767 -6.40 -6.47 -2.44
C ARG A 767 -5.86 -7.28 -3.62
N ALA A 768 -5.28 -8.42 -3.27
CA ALA A 768 -5.12 -9.53 -4.18
C ALA A 768 -6.45 -10.30 -4.24
N GLY A 769 -6.97 -10.49 -5.44
CA GLY A 769 -8.16 -11.27 -5.72
C GLY A 769 -7.82 -12.63 -6.31
N LEU A 770 -8.43 -13.71 -5.83
CA LEU A 770 -8.23 -15.08 -6.33
C LEU A 770 -9.57 -15.76 -6.64
N LEU A 771 -9.71 -16.32 -7.86
CA LEU A 771 -10.86 -17.15 -8.24
C LEU A 771 -10.57 -18.63 -7.96
N ALA A 772 -11.03 -19.07 -6.79
CA ALA A 772 -10.92 -20.45 -6.32
C ALA A 772 -12.31 -21.09 -6.22
N THR A 773 -12.38 -22.42 -6.15
CA THR A 773 -13.65 -23.13 -5.93
C THR A 773 -14.14 -22.96 -4.49
N ASP A 774 -13.19 -22.96 -3.54
CA ASP A 774 -13.41 -23.00 -2.10
C ASP A 774 -12.35 -22.16 -1.38
N LEU A 775 -12.60 -21.81 -0.12
CA LEU A 775 -11.64 -21.06 0.72
C LEU A 775 -10.68 -22.03 1.43
N THR A 776 -9.76 -22.63 0.68
CA THR A 776 -8.74 -23.55 1.20
C THR A 776 -7.37 -23.20 0.63
N ARG A 777 -6.28 -23.53 1.34
CA ARG A 777 -4.91 -23.31 0.85
C ARG A 777 -4.70 -23.94 -0.52
N GLU A 778 -5.16 -25.17 -0.69
CA GLU A 778 -5.06 -25.93 -1.93
C GLU A 778 -5.78 -25.20 -3.07
N ALA A 779 -7.04 -24.76 -2.87
CA ALA A 779 -7.81 -24.10 -3.90
C ALA A 779 -7.29 -22.68 -4.23
N LEU A 780 -6.74 -21.96 -3.26
CA LEU A 780 -6.06 -20.68 -3.50
C LEU A 780 -4.73 -20.87 -4.26
N PHE A 781 -3.89 -21.85 -3.88
CA PHE A 781 -2.67 -22.15 -4.62
C PHE A 781 -2.94 -22.66 -6.04
N GLU A 782 -4.02 -23.43 -6.25
CA GLU A 782 -4.49 -23.81 -7.60
C GLU A 782 -5.07 -22.62 -8.39
N ALA A 783 -5.54 -21.55 -7.73
CA ALA A 783 -5.90 -20.30 -8.38
C ALA A 783 -4.65 -19.51 -8.80
N MET A 784 -3.67 -19.37 -7.92
CA MET A 784 -2.38 -18.72 -8.20
C MET A 784 -1.62 -19.44 -9.34
N LEU A 785 -1.44 -20.76 -9.24
CA LEU A 785 -0.78 -21.59 -10.27
C LEU A 785 -1.49 -21.49 -11.63
N ALA A 786 -2.81 -21.33 -11.64
CA ALA A 786 -3.59 -21.15 -12.85
C ALA A 786 -3.75 -19.69 -13.28
N ARG A 787 -3.04 -18.73 -12.65
CA ARG A 787 -3.16 -17.27 -12.90
C ARG A 787 -4.60 -16.75 -12.81
N ARG A 788 -5.47 -17.38 -12.03
CA ARG A 788 -6.85 -16.92 -11.82
C ARG A 788 -6.90 -15.82 -10.76
N ALA A 789 -6.11 -14.77 -10.94
CA ALA A 789 -6.00 -13.65 -10.01
C ALA A 789 -6.43 -12.32 -10.63
N PHE A 790 -6.81 -11.37 -9.79
CA PHE A 790 -7.05 -9.97 -10.16
C PHE A 790 -6.42 -9.05 -9.13
N SER A 791 -6.02 -7.86 -9.55
CA SER A 791 -5.72 -6.76 -8.63
C SER A 791 -6.97 -5.92 -8.44
N THR A 792 -7.11 -5.31 -7.27
CA THR A 792 -8.08 -4.24 -7.06
C THR A 792 -7.55 -3.26 -6.04
N GLU A 793 -7.83 -1.98 -6.27
CA GLU A 793 -7.48 -0.90 -5.35
C GLU A 793 -8.58 -0.64 -4.31
N ASP A 794 -9.75 -1.26 -4.50
CA ASP A 794 -10.98 -1.22 -3.68
C ASP A 794 -11.14 -2.55 -2.92
N ALA A 795 -11.44 -2.47 -1.61
CA ALA A 795 -11.51 -3.65 -0.75
C ALA A 795 -12.68 -4.60 -1.06
N SER A 796 -13.69 -4.10 -1.79
CA SER A 796 -14.97 -4.72 -2.11
C SER A 796 -15.10 -5.14 -3.57
N LEU A 797 -14.42 -4.47 -4.52
CA LEU A 797 -14.51 -4.73 -5.96
C LEU A 797 -13.86 -6.06 -6.37
N ALA A 798 -14.46 -6.71 -7.35
CA ALA A 798 -13.96 -7.92 -7.97
C ALA A 798 -14.20 -7.92 -9.47
N LEU A 799 -13.16 -8.31 -10.22
CA LEU A 799 -13.15 -8.34 -11.67
C LEU A 799 -12.70 -9.71 -12.19
N ALA A 800 -13.38 -10.24 -13.22
CA ALA A 800 -12.92 -11.41 -13.94
C ALA A 800 -13.25 -11.39 -15.43
N LEU A 801 -12.44 -12.11 -16.21
CA LEU A 801 -12.59 -12.28 -17.65
C LEU A 801 -12.67 -13.78 -18.01
N ARG A 802 -13.50 -14.11 -19.01
CA ARG A 802 -13.68 -15.46 -19.56
C ARG A 802 -13.88 -15.41 -21.07
N SER A 803 -13.49 -16.44 -21.80
CA SER A 803 -13.98 -16.73 -23.15
C SER A 803 -14.35 -18.20 -23.29
N GLY A 804 -15.58 -18.46 -23.75
CA GLY A 804 -16.13 -19.82 -23.81
C GLY A 804 -16.05 -20.48 -22.44
N GLU A 805 -15.33 -21.61 -22.35
CA GLU A 805 -15.06 -22.28 -21.08
C GLU A 805 -13.77 -21.80 -20.36
N THR A 806 -12.85 -21.16 -21.07
CA THR A 806 -11.55 -20.71 -20.55
C THR A 806 -11.70 -19.44 -19.72
N TRP A 807 -11.23 -19.49 -18.47
CA TRP A 807 -11.12 -18.32 -17.60
C TRP A 807 -9.77 -17.62 -17.77
N MET A 808 -9.72 -16.34 -17.37
CA MET A 808 -8.48 -15.58 -17.21
C MET A 808 -7.39 -16.41 -16.51
N GLY A 809 -6.15 -16.25 -16.96
CA GLY A 809 -5.04 -17.13 -16.62
C GLY A 809 -4.78 -18.25 -17.65
N GLY A 810 -5.70 -18.47 -18.60
CA GLY A 810 -5.62 -19.54 -19.60
C GLY A 810 -5.49 -19.10 -21.07
N ASP A 811 -5.33 -20.10 -21.94
CA ASP A 811 -5.18 -19.93 -23.40
C ASP A 811 -6.51 -20.06 -24.17
N ILE A 812 -6.70 -19.23 -25.19
CA ILE A 812 -7.87 -19.25 -26.10
C ILE A 812 -7.43 -19.39 -27.56
N PRO A 813 -8.22 -20.01 -28.44
CA PRO A 813 -7.89 -20.07 -29.88
C PRO A 813 -7.99 -18.67 -30.53
N PRO A 814 -7.21 -18.40 -31.60
CA PRO A 814 -7.38 -17.20 -32.42
C PRO A 814 -8.65 -17.28 -33.28
N GLY A 815 -9.14 -16.11 -33.70
CA GLY A 815 -10.36 -15.93 -34.49
C GLY A 815 -11.48 -15.22 -33.74
N GLU A 816 -12.71 -15.32 -34.25
CA GLU A 816 -13.91 -14.75 -33.63
C GLU A 816 -14.15 -15.38 -32.25
N THR A 817 -14.22 -14.55 -31.21
CA THR A 817 -14.36 -14.99 -29.83
C THR A 817 -15.22 -14.03 -29.01
N THR A 818 -16.07 -14.56 -28.13
CA THR A 818 -16.90 -13.77 -27.22
C THR A 818 -16.31 -13.78 -25.83
N LEU A 819 -15.85 -12.61 -25.40
CA LEU A 819 -15.39 -12.34 -24.06
C LEU A 819 -16.60 -12.09 -23.14
N THR A 820 -16.55 -12.63 -21.93
CA THR A 820 -17.49 -12.37 -20.84
C THR A 820 -16.75 -11.78 -19.65
N PHE A 821 -17.17 -10.60 -19.24
CA PHE A 821 -16.65 -9.87 -18.09
C PHE A 821 -17.60 -10.08 -16.91
N TYR A 822 -17.05 -10.29 -15.72
CA TYR A 822 -17.77 -10.35 -14.45
C TYR A 822 -17.28 -9.22 -13.56
N VAL A 823 -18.20 -8.43 -13.01
CA VAL A 823 -17.89 -7.31 -12.10
C VAL A 823 -18.86 -7.36 -10.93
N ALA A 824 -18.33 -7.25 -9.70
CA ALA A 824 -19.12 -7.17 -8.47
C ALA A 824 -18.41 -6.25 -7.48
N ASP A 825 -19.15 -5.37 -6.84
CA ASP A 825 -18.71 -4.41 -5.81
C ASP A 825 -19.95 -4.13 -4.95
N GLU A 826 -19.84 -4.19 -3.63
CA GLU A 826 -20.99 -4.12 -2.72
C GLU A 826 -21.40 -2.70 -2.34
N GLU A 827 -20.53 -1.72 -2.58
CA GLU A 827 -20.75 -0.29 -2.41
C GLU A 827 -21.48 0.29 -3.63
N GLY A 828 -21.24 -0.28 -4.82
CA GLY A 828 -22.01 -0.06 -6.04
C GLY A 828 -21.59 1.20 -6.79
N GLU A 829 -20.30 1.44 -6.87
CA GLU A 829 -19.73 2.66 -7.43
C GLU A 829 -19.76 2.68 -8.97
N PRO A 830 -20.15 3.80 -9.61
CA PRO A 830 -20.08 3.93 -11.06
C PRO A 830 -18.64 3.76 -11.58
N LEU A 831 -18.44 2.82 -12.50
CA LEU A 831 -17.14 2.52 -13.09
C LEU A 831 -17.17 2.39 -14.61
N THR A 832 -16.01 2.60 -15.23
CA THR A 832 -15.75 2.30 -16.63
C THR A 832 -15.05 0.96 -16.74
N LEU A 833 -15.69 -0.01 -17.39
CA LEU A 833 -15.11 -1.31 -17.72
C LEU A 833 -14.50 -1.27 -19.11
N GLU A 834 -13.29 -1.81 -19.25
CA GLU A 834 -12.46 -1.71 -20.44
C GLU A 834 -11.90 -3.07 -20.88
N LEU A 835 -11.75 -3.27 -22.18
CA LEU A 835 -10.90 -4.31 -22.76
C LEU A 835 -9.57 -3.69 -23.16
N TRP A 836 -8.47 -4.23 -22.63
CA TRP A 836 -7.12 -3.89 -23.04
C TRP A 836 -6.56 -4.94 -24.01
N ARG A 837 -5.86 -4.43 -25.03
CA ARG A 837 -5.05 -5.20 -26.00
C ARG A 837 -3.72 -4.48 -26.15
N GLU A 838 -2.60 -5.20 -26.07
CA GLU A 838 -1.28 -4.66 -26.42
C GLU A 838 -0.94 -3.31 -25.75
N GLY A 839 -1.16 -3.20 -24.44
CA GLY A 839 -0.85 -1.97 -23.69
C GLY A 839 -1.80 -0.78 -23.89
N ALA A 840 -3.00 -0.98 -24.49
CA ALA A 840 -4.00 0.09 -24.61
C ALA A 840 -5.47 -0.38 -24.52
N PRO A 841 -6.40 0.48 -24.05
CA PRO A 841 -7.83 0.20 -24.01
C PRO A 841 -8.48 0.38 -25.39
N VAL A 842 -9.11 -0.68 -25.92
CA VAL A 842 -9.72 -0.68 -27.27
C VAL A 842 -11.26 -0.67 -27.26
N TRP A 843 -11.87 -0.94 -26.10
CA TRP A 843 -13.30 -0.90 -25.88
C TRP A 843 -13.57 -0.47 -24.44
N ARG A 844 -14.62 0.32 -24.21
CA ARG A 844 -15.03 0.81 -22.90
C ARG A 844 -16.56 0.81 -22.78
N VAL A 845 -17.08 0.58 -21.58
CA VAL A 845 -18.50 0.73 -21.23
C VAL A 845 -18.67 1.20 -19.79
N GLY A 846 -19.56 2.16 -19.55
CA GLY A 846 -19.96 2.54 -18.20
C GLY A 846 -20.93 1.52 -17.59
N LEU A 847 -20.76 1.22 -16.30
CA LEU A 847 -21.70 0.41 -15.51
C LEU A 847 -21.68 0.82 -14.05
N THR A 848 -22.75 0.49 -13.34
CA THR A 848 -22.84 0.56 -11.89
C THR A 848 -23.03 -0.88 -11.40
N PRO A 849 -22.05 -1.46 -10.68
CA PRO A 849 -22.10 -2.83 -10.20
C PRO A 849 -23.00 -2.93 -8.95
N SER A 850 -23.03 -4.11 -8.35
CA SER A 850 -23.63 -4.35 -7.04
C SER A 850 -23.03 -5.62 -6.44
N ALA A 851 -23.35 -5.92 -5.18
CA ALA A 851 -22.99 -7.19 -4.53
C ALA A 851 -23.49 -8.43 -5.29
N THR A 852 -24.45 -8.28 -6.22
CA THR A 852 -24.79 -9.31 -7.21
C THR A 852 -23.94 -9.13 -8.47
N PRO A 853 -23.14 -10.14 -8.87
CA PRO A 853 -22.29 -10.08 -10.06
C PRO A 853 -23.03 -9.65 -11.33
N THR A 854 -22.56 -8.54 -11.90
CA THR A 854 -23.01 -8.05 -13.21
C THR A 854 -22.11 -8.62 -14.30
N THR A 855 -22.72 -9.04 -15.41
CA THR A 855 -22.01 -9.53 -16.59
C THR A 855 -22.12 -8.59 -17.79
N ARG A 856 -21.05 -8.54 -18.59
CA ARG A 856 -21.00 -7.89 -19.90
C ARG A 856 -20.34 -8.83 -20.90
N THR A 857 -20.69 -8.70 -22.18
CA THR A 857 -20.13 -9.54 -23.25
C THR A 857 -19.69 -8.70 -24.43
N LEU A 858 -18.57 -9.07 -25.05
CA LEU A 858 -18.02 -8.43 -26.25
C LEU A 858 -17.48 -9.51 -27.20
N THR A 859 -17.91 -9.50 -28.46
CA THR A 859 -17.31 -10.34 -29.50
C THR A 859 -16.22 -9.56 -30.21
N ILE A 860 -15.04 -10.17 -30.37
CA ILE A 860 -13.87 -9.61 -31.07
C ILE A 860 -13.26 -10.65 -32.01
N GLU A 861 -12.47 -10.17 -32.98
CA GLU A 861 -11.50 -11.00 -33.69
C GLU A 861 -10.17 -10.97 -32.92
N ALA A 862 -9.78 -12.08 -32.30
CA ALA A 862 -8.55 -12.24 -31.52
C ALA A 862 -7.41 -12.76 -32.40
N ALA A 863 -6.29 -12.02 -32.48
CA ALA A 863 -5.16 -12.42 -33.33
C ALA A 863 -4.16 -13.31 -32.59
N PRO A 864 -3.44 -14.22 -33.29
CA PRO A 864 -2.46 -15.11 -32.68
C PRO A 864 -1.43 -14.38 -31.80
N GLY A 865 -1.21 -14.88 -30.58
CA GLY A 865 -0.25 -14.33 -29.63
C GLY A 865 -0.66 -13.02 -28.93
N GLU A 866 -1.83 -12.45 -29.22
CA GLU A 866 -2.33 -11.27 -28.48
C GLU A 866 -2.56 -11.58 -26.99
N VAL A 867 -2.44 -10.53 -26.17
CA VAL A 867 -2.73 -10.56 -24.73
C VAL A 867 -3.98 -9.71 -24.46
N LEU A 868 -5.01 -10.34 -23.91
CA LEU A 868 -6.32 -9.71 -23.66
C LEU A 868 -6.59 -9.65 -22.15
N LEU A 869 -6.87 -8.48 -21.59
CA LEU A 869 -7.26 -8.35 -20.18
C LEU A 869 -8.38 -7.34 -19.97
N ALA A 870 -9.09 -7.45 -18.85
CA ALA A 870 -10.10 -6.51 -18.44
C ALA A 870 -9.53 -5.51 -17.43
N ARG A 871 -10.00 -4.27 -17.49
CA ARG A 871 -9.77 -3.25 -16.46
C ARG A 871 -11.08 -2.58 -16.06
N ALA A 872 -11.29 -2.34 -14.78
CA ALA A 872 -12.33 -1.49 -14.25
C ALA A 872 -11.68 -0.23 -13.65
N VAL A 873 -12.31 0.94 -13.85
CA VAL A 873 -11.87 2.23 -13.29
C VAL A 873 -13.07 2.91 -12.65
N GLN A 874 -13.08 3.06 -11.34
CA GLN A 874 -14.13 3.76 -10.58
C GLN A 874 -14.06 5.27 -10.75
N ALA A 875 -15.14 5.96 -10.37
CA ALA A 875 -15.28 7.41 -10.54
C ALA A 875 -14.27 8.24 -9.73
N ASP A 876 -13.71 7.66 -8.67
CA ASP A 876 -12.68 8.24 -7.80
C ASP A 876 -11.23 7.97 -8.30
N GLY A 877 -11.08 7.10 -9.30
CA GLY A 877 -9.80 6.69 -9.89
C GLY A 877 -9.24 5.37 -9.37
N GLN A 878 -9.92 4.66 -8.46
CA GLN A 878 -9.52 3.30 -8.09
C GLN A 878 -9.67 2.34 -9.29
N GLU A 879 -8.75 1.39 -9.42
CA GLU A 879 -8.73 0.43 -10.52
C GLU A 879 -8.77 -1.04 -10.07
N ALA A 880 -9.34 -1.90 -10.91
CA ALA A 880 -9.15 -3.34 -10.83
C ALA A 880 -8.72 -3.91 -12.18
N TRP A 881 -7.78 -4.87 -12.18
CA TRP A 881 -7.26 -5.50 -13.40
C TRP A 881 -7.41 -7.01 -13.32
N SER A 882 -7.91 -7.64 -14.38
CA SER A 882 -7.97 -9.11 -14.46
C SER A 882 -6.63 -9.69 -14.91
N ALA A 883 -6.39 -10.96 -14.58
CA ALA A 883 -5.42 -11.75 -15.31
C ALA A 883 -5.71 -11.76 -16.83
N PRO A 884 -4.68 -12.00 -17.67
CA PRO A 884 -4.89 -12.07 -19.11
C PRO A 884 -5.54 -13.38 -19.57
N LEU A 885 -6.19 -13.32 -20.73
CA LEU A 885 -6.34 -14.46 -21.64
C LEU A 885 -5.25 -14.35 -22.70
N TRP A 886 -4.51 -15.44 -22.94
CA TRP A 886 -3.50 -15.51 -24.00
C TRP A 886 -4.10 -16.13 -25.25
N VAL A 887 -3.95 -15.47 -26.41
CA VAL A 887 -4.40 -16.03 -27.69
C VAL A 887 -3.33 -16.96 -28.24
N GLN A 888 -3.70 -18.19 -28.58
CA GLN A 888 -2.76 -19.20 -29.05
C GLN A 888 -2.08 -18.79 -30.37
N GLY A 889 -0.75 -18.93 -30.41
CA GLY A 889 0.08 -18.68 -31.58
C GLY A 889 1.27 -17.78 -31.26
N VAL A 890 1.89 -17.23 -32.30
CA VAL A 890 3.02 -16.30 -32.19
C VAL A 890 2.51 -14.90 -32.48
N TRP A 891 2.81 -13.96 -31.59
CA TRP A 891 2.47 -12.55 -31.77
C TRP A 891 3.19 -11.99 -33.00
N SER A 892 2.45 -11.28 -33.84
CA SER A 892 2.99 -10.51 -34.97
C SER A 892 2.61 -9.05 -34.78
N PRO A 893 3.54 -8.10 -34.94
CA PRO A 893 3.20 -6.70 -34.81
C PRO A 893 2.12 -6.32 -35.85
N PRO A 894 1.11 -5.52 -35.47
CA PRO A 894 0.19 -4.92 -36.43
C PRO A 894 0.96 -4.03 -37.41
N GLY A 895 0.52 -3.99 -38.66
CA GLY A 895 1.22 -3.34 -39.78
C GLY A 895 1.21 -1.81 -39.77
N VAL A 896 1.47 -1.18 -38.61
CA VAL A 896 1.70 0.26 -38.50
C VAL A 896 3.01 0.62 -39.22
N LEU A 897 2.96 1.63 -40.07
CA LEU A 897 4.07 2.04 -40.92
C LEU A 897 4.67 3.35 -40.39
N VAL A 898 6.00 3.43 -40.36
CA VAL A 898 6.69 4.72 -40.53
C VAL A 898 6.38 5.17 -41.95
N ASN A 899 5.63 6.25 -42.12
CA ASN A 899 4.98 6.64 -43.37
C ASN A 899 5.72 7.76 -44.11
N GLU A 900 6.11 8.80 -43.36
CA GLU A 900 6.80 9.98 -43.86
C GLU A 900 7.75 10.49 -42.76
N VAL A 901 8.90 11.03 -43.16
CA VAL A 901 9.85 11.69 -42.26
C VAL A 901 10.37 12.99 -42.86
N LEU A 902 10.63 13.99 -42.01
CA LEU A 902 11.28 15.24 -42.37
C LEU A 902 12.55 15.44 -41.52
N PRO A 903 13.74 15.07 -42.05
CA PRO A 903 15.00 15.23 -41.31
C PRO A 903 15.60 16.64 -41.34
N ALA A 904 15.29 17.44 -42.38
CA ALA A 904 16.02 18.67 -42.68
C ALA A 904 15.11 19.91 -42.82
N PRO A 905 14.34 20.30 -41.78
CA PRO A 905 13.57 21.55 -41.78
C PRO A 905 14.50 22.78 -41.89
N ARG A 906 14.08 23.83 -42.60
CA ARG A 906 14.87 25.07 -42.76
C ARG A 906 14.08 26.38 -42.86
N GLN A 907 12.91 26.36 -43.49
CA GLN A 907 12.17 27.57 -43.85
C GLN A 907 10.75 27.59 -43.33
N THR A 908 10.19 26.41 -43.06
CA THR A 908 8.84 26.26 -42.53
C THR A 908 8.97 25.86 -41.05
N ASP A 909 8.34 26.66 -40.19
CA ASP A 909 7.98 26.31 -38.82
C ASP A 909 6.85 25.28 -38.93
N TRP A 910 7.20 24.00 -38.77
CA TRP A 910 6.31 22.85 -38.94
C TRP A 910 5.60 22.48 -37.64
N ASN A 911 6.18 22.82 -36.47
CA ASN A 911 5.58 22.60 -35.16
C ASN A 911 4.68 23.76 -34.67
N GLU A 912 4.62 24.86 -35.43
CA GLU A 912 3.88 26.11 -35.15
C GLU A 912 4.27 26.84 -33.84
N ASP A 913 5.49 26.66 -33.32
CA ASP A 913 5.94 27.35 -32.10
C ASP A 913 6.39 28.81 -32.32
N GLY A 914 6.54 29.23 -33.58
CA GLY A 914 6.95 30.57 -34.00
C GLY A 914 8.43 30.67 -34.40
N VAL A 915 9.18 29.58 -34.36
CA VAL A 915 10.60 29.49 -34.76
C VAL A 915 10.79 28.32 -35.72
N SER A 916 11.39 28.56 -36.89
CA SER A 916 11.84 27.46 -37.74
C SER A 916 13.27 27.07 -37.36
N ASP A 917 13.43 25.88 -36.79
CA ASP A 917 14.74 25.34 -36.37
C ASP A 917 14.83 23.80 -36.46
N GLY A 918 15.64 23.15 -35.62
CA GLY A 918 15.82 21.69 -35.64
C GLY A 918 14.72 20.91 -34.90
N ASP A 919 13.95 21.56 -34.03
CA ASP A 919 12.82 20.93 -33.31
C ASP A 919 11.60 20.73 -34.24
N ASP A 920 11.66 21.23 -35.47
CA ASP A 920 10.76 20.93 -36.59
C ASP A 920 11.04 19.58 -37.28
N GLU A 921 12.08 18.84 -36.88
CA GLU A 921 12.28 17.45 -37.34
C GLU A 921 11.11 16.59 -36.87
N TRP A 922 10.55 15.75 -37.74
CA TRP A 922 9.45 14.86 -37.37
C TRP A 922 9.44 13.52 -38.10
N ILE A 923 8.80 12.55 -37.44
CA ILE A 923 8.49 11.22 -37.97
C ILE A 923 6.98 11.02 -37.90
N GLU A 924 6.37 10.54 -38.97
CA GLU A 924 4.95 10.19 -39.01
C GLU A 924 4.74 8.68 -39.06
N LEU A 925 3.83 8.20 -38.21
CA LEU A 925 3.28 6.85 -38.25
C LEU A 925 1.91 6.84 -38.92
N TYR A 926 1.61 5.79 -39.69
CA TYR A 926 0.30 5.54 -40.31
C TYR A 926 -0.23 4.16 -39.93
N ASN A 927 -1.50 4.09 -39.55
CA ASN A 927 -2.22 2.84 -39.32
C ASN A 927 -3.11 2.50 -40.53
N PRO A 928 -2.72 1.53 -41.38
CA PRO A 928 -3.51 1.11 -42.55
C PRO A 928 -4.68 0.16 -42.22
N LEU A 929 -4.88 -0.18 -40.94
CA LEU A 929 -5.85 -1.20 -40.52
C LEU A 929 -7.24 -0.59 -40.27
N ASP A 930 -8.29 -1.39 -40.46
CA ASP A 930 -9.68 -1.05 -40.08
C ASP A 930 -9.93 -1.06 -38.55
N ARG A 931 -8.88 -1.22 -37.74
CA ARG A 931 -8.94 -1.25 -36.27
C ARG A 931 -7.89 -0.34 -35.65
N ALA A 932 -8.20 0.23 -34.49
CA ALA A 932 -7.23 1.00 -33.71
C ALA A 932 -6.08 0.10 -33.23
N VAL A 933 -4.88 0.66 -33.09
CA VAL A 933 -3.68 -0.03 -32.61
C VAL A 933 -3.15 0.67 -31.37
N GLY A 934 -2.92 -0.10 -30.30
CA GLY A 934 -2.16 0.35 -29.13
C GLY A 934 -0.67 0.39 -29.43
N LEU A 935 -0.02 1.50 -29.07
CA LEU A 935 1.42 1.70 -29.21
C LEU A 935 2.15 1.72 -27.87
N GLY A 936 1.48 1.50 -26.74
CA GLY A 936 2.10 1.51 -25.41
C GLY A 936 3.30 0.56 -25.33
N GLY A 937 4.44 1.07 -24.85
CA GLY A 937 5.71 0.33 -24.75
C GLY A 937 6.47 0.11 -26.07
N TRP A 938 5.91 0.49 -27.22
CA TRP A 938 6.64 0.51 -28.48
C TRP A 938 7.72 1.60 -28.43
N GLN A 939 8.71 1.51 -29.32
CA GLN A 939 9.79 2.50 -29.40
C GLN A 939 9.89 3.11 -30.80
N LEU A 940 10.18 4.40 -30.84
CA LEU A 940 10.59 5.14 -32.02
C LEU A 940 12.06 5.50 -31.88
N ASP A 941 12.85 5.22 -32.90
CA ASP A 941 14.32 5.30 -32.84
C ASP A 941 14.88 5.83 -34.16
N ASP A 942 16.08 6.43 -34.12
CA ASP A 942 16.95 6.60 -35.28
C ASP A 942 17.81 5.32 -35.49
N GLU A 943 19.00 5.43 -36.08
CA GLU A 943 19.88 4.27 -36.25
C GLU A 943 20.36 3.67 -34.91
N GLU A 944 20.74 2.38 -34.93
CA GLU A 944 21.11 1.67 -33.69
C GLU A 944 22.36 2.26 -33.04
N GLY A 945 22.19 2.90 -31.88
CA GLY A 945 23.25 3.62 -31.17
C GLY A 945 23.37 5.10 -31.51
N GLY A 946 22.38 5.66 -32.22
CA GLY A 946 22.22 7.10 -32.48
C GLY A 946 21.72 7.86 -31.24
N SER A 947 20.53 8.46 -31.33
CA SER A 947 19.87 9.11 -30.19
C SER A 947 19.23 8.09 -29.24
N ARG A 948 18.46 8.55 -28.25
CA ARG A 948 17.80 7.65 -27.28
C ARG A 948 16.41 7.29 -27.82
N PRO A 949 16.05 5.99 -27.92
CA PRO A 949 14.71 5.59 -28.36
C PRO A 949 13.61 6.22 -27.50
N TYR A 950 12.64 6.84 -28.16
CA TYR A 950 11.42 7.33 -27.53
C TYR A 950 10.48 6.14 -27.28
N THR A 951 10.15 5.88 -26.03
CA THR A 951 9.17 4.82 -25.68
C THR A 951 7.78 5.44 -25.53
N PHE A 952 6.80 4.92 -26.27
CA PHE A 952 5.42 5.38 -26.22
C PHE A 952 4.77 5.03 -24.86
N PRO A 953 4.14 5.99 -24.16
CA PRO A 953 3.42 5.72 -22.91
C PRO A 953 2.28 4.71 -23.09
N LEU A 954 1.96 3.95 -22.03
CA LEU A 954 0.76 3.10 -22.01
C LEU A 954 -0.51 3.89 -22.35
N GLY A 955 -1.46 3.22 -23.00
CA GLY A 955 -2.70 3.86 -23.46
C GLY A 955 -2.56 4.71 -24.72
N THR A 956 -1.36 4.89 -25.29
CA THR A 956 -1.20 5.52 -26.62
C THR A 956 -1.89 4.67 -27.69
N VAL A 957 -2.75 5.29 -28.51
CA VAL A 957 -3.52 4.61 -29.57
C VAL A 957 -3.47 5.41 -30.87
N ILE A 958 -3.27 4.72 -31.99
CA ILE A 958 -3.50 5.26 -33.34
C ILE A 958 -4.79 4.67 -33.93
N ALA A 959 -5.72 5.54 -34.33
CA ALA A 959 -7.04 5.17 -34.84
C ALA A 959 -6.96 4.48 -36.23
N PRO A 960 -8.02 3.80 -36.71
CA PRO A 960 -8.05 3.24 -38.07
C PRO A 960 -7.77 4.30 -39.12
N HIS A 961 -7.00 3.94 -40.17
CA HIS A 961 -6.69 4.82 -41.31
C HIS A 961 -6.14 6.20 -40.96
N SER A 962 -5.54 6.34 -39.79
CA SER A 962 -5.12 7.61 -39.21
C SER A 962 -3.59 7.73 -39.13
N TYR A 963 -3.12 8.98 -39.02
CA TYR A 963 -1.71 9.35 -38.96
C TYR A 963 -1.37 9.89 -37.57
N LEU A 964 -0.11 9.75 -37.15
CA LEU A 964 0.43 10.29 -35.90
C LEU A 964 1.79 10.93 -36.19
N VAL A 965 1.86 12.25 -36.17
CA VAL A 965 3.09 13.03 -36.40
C VAL A 965 3.78 13.30 -35.06
N LEU A 966 5.08 13.00 -35.00
CA LEU A 966 5.89 13.05 -33.78
C LEU A 966 7.12 13.92 -34.02
N PHE A 967 7.14 15.11 -33.43
CA PHE A 967 8.25 16.04 -33.52
C PHE A 967 9.38 15.70 -32.55
N LYS A 968 10.61 15.98 -32.96
CA LYS A 968 11.85 15.84 -32.17
C LYS A 968 11.78 16.48 -30.80
N LYS A 969 11.11 17.63 -30.70
CA LYS A 969 10.86 18.33 -29.43
C LYS A 969 10.14 17.47 -28.39
N THR A 970 9.30 16.54 -28.84
CA THR A 970 8.51 15.62 -28.01
C THR A 970 9.23 14.30 -27.81
N THR A 971 9.89 13.77 -28.85
CA THR A 971 10.49 12.43 -28.82
C THR A 971 11.93 12.41 -28.33
N GLY A 972 12.69 13.48 -28.55
CA GLY A 972 14.15 13.51 -28.43
C GLY A 972 14.89 12.83 -29.59
N VAL A 973 14.17 12.14 -30.49
CA VAL A 973 14.75 11.43 -31.63
C VAL A 973 15.26 12.45 -32.65
N SER A 974 16.54 12.33 -33.02
CA SER A 974 17.21 13.24 -33.94
C SER A 974 17.51 12.55 -35.26
N LEU A 975 17.18 13.18 -36.38
CA LEU A 975 17.39 12.60 -37.71
C LEU A 975 18.57 13.27 -38.43
N ASN A 976 19.55 12.49 -38.88
CA ASN A 976 20.76 13.02 -39.49
C ASN A 976 20.55 13.47 -40.95
N ASP A 977 20.80 14.75 -41.27
CA ASP A 977 20.79 15.32 -42.63
C ASP A 977 21.57 14.48 -43.68
N ALA A 978 22.69 13.89 -43.24
CA ALA A 978 23.64 13.17 -44.10
C ALA A 978 23.26 11.71 -44.38
N GLY A 979 22.11 11.25 -43.90
CA GLY A 979 21.62 9.87 -44.00
C GLY A 979 21.41 9.24 -42.63
N ASP A 980 20.31 8.49 -42.48
CA ASP A 980 19.86 7.88 -41.23
C ASP A 980 18.78 6.81 -41.51
N THR A 981 18.22 6.21 -40.45
CA THR A 981 17.03 5.34 -40.52
C THR A 981 16.05 5.65 -39.40
N ALA A 982 14.85 6.13 -39.72
CA ALA A 982 13.77 6.20 -38.73
C ALA A 982 13.08 4.84 -38.57
N ARG A 983 12.98 4.32 -37.34
CA ARG A 983 12.52 2.95 -37.05
C ARG A 983 11.41 2.93 -36.00
N LEU A 984 10.38 2.13 -36.25
CA LEU A 984 9.34 1.78 -35.28
C LEU A 984 9.60 0.34 -34.79
N ILE A 985 9.75 0.17 -33.49
CA ILE A 985 10.17 -1.08 -32.84
C ILE A 985 9.07 -1.51 -31.84
N ALA A 986 8.67 -2.77 -31.89
CA ALA A 986 7.73 -3.37 -30.96
C ALA A 986 8.34 -3.54 -29.56
N PRO A 987 7.53 -3.68 -28.49
CA PRO A 987 8.03 -3.95 -27.13
C PRO A 987 8.84 -5.26 -27.02
N THR A 988 8.62 -6.19 -27.95
CA THR A 988 9.37 -7.44 -28.09
C THR A 988 10.79 -7.26 -28.68
N GLY A 989 11.14 -6.05 -29.12
CA GLY A 989 12.39 -5.72 -29.83
C GLY A 989 12.34 -5.92 -31.35
N ALA A 990 11.21 -6.34 -31.92
CA ALA A 990 11.07 -6.53 -33.35
C ALA A 990 10.86 -5.19 -34.09
N VAL A 991 11.70 -4.88 -35.10
CA VAL A 991 11.46 -3.74 -36.00
C VAL A 991 10.20 -4.01 -36.83
N VAL A 992 9.22 -3.12 -36.72
CA VAL A 992 7.90 -3.22 -37.38
C VAL A 992 7.89 -2.51 -38.73
N SER A 993 8.49 -1.33 -38.78
CA SER A 993 8.65 -0.54 -40.00
C SER A 993 9.85 0.40 -39.87
N GLU A 994 10.50 0.67 -41.00
CA GLU A 994 11.63 1.61 -41.07
C GLU A 994 11.65 2.41 -42.38
N ILE A 995 12.18 3.63 -42.32
CA ILE A 995 12.53 4.47 -43.48
C ILE A 995 14.04 4.78 -43.41
N PRO A 996 14.89 4.02 -44.13
CA PRO A 996 16.28 4.39 -44.36
C PRO A 996 16.39 5.44 -45.48
N TYR A 997 17.27 6.42 -45.31
CA TYR A 997 17.58 7.41 -46.33
C TYR A 997 19.07 7.78 -46.32
N ALA A 998 19.62 8.12 -47.49
CA ALA A 998 21.06 8.36 -47.65
C ALA A 998 21.46 9.86 -47.63
N HIS A 999 20.48 10.77 -47.68
CA HIS A 999 20.65 12.23 -47.59
C HIS A 999 19.25 12.87 -47.54
N ALA A 1000 19.04 13.88 -46.70
CA ALA A 1000 17.80 14.65 -46.62
C ALA A 1000 17.89 15.97 -47.39
N ALA A 1001 16.80 16.38 -48.05
CA ALA A 1001 16.75 17.67 -48.72
C ALA A 1001 16.09 18.71 -47.81
N ASN A 1002 16.58 19.96 -47.84
CA ASN A 1002 15.99 21.05 -47.06
C ASN A 1002 14.49 21.20 -47.36
N ASP A 1003 13.67 21.15 -46.32
CA ASP A 1003 12.20 21.19 -46.38
C ASP A 1003 11.56 20.10 -47.29
N GLY A 1004 12.27 19.00 -47.56
CA GLY A 1004 11.83 17.89 -48.41
C GLY A 1004 11.80 16.55 -47.67
N SER A 1005 10.64 15.89 -47.67
CA SER A 1005 10.42 14.66 -46.91
C SER A 1005 10.95 13.40 -47.61
N ILE A 1006 11.05 12.31 -46.85
CA ILE A 1006 11.13 10.95 -47.37
C ILE A 1006 9.82 10.25 -47.05
N ALA A 1007 9.08 9.85 -48.08
CA ALA A 1007 7.67 9.47 -48.00
C ALA A 1007 7.37 8.14 -48.73
N ARG A 1008 6.42 7.36 -48.24
CA ARG A 1008 5.87 6.19 -48.95
C ARG A 1008 4.78 6.58 -49.96
N ASP A 1009 4.79 5.99 -51.15
CA ASP A 1009 3.62 6.01 -52.04
C ASP A 1009 2.57 4.95 -51.68
N ASP A 1010 1.41 4.99 -52.35
CA ASP A 1010 0.28 4.05 -52.22
C ASP A 1010 0.67 2.55 -52.40
N LYS A 1011 1.88 2.29 -52.92
CA LYS A 1011 2.43 0.95 -53.18
C LYS A 1011 3.59 0.62 -52.23
N GLY A 1012 3.76 1.41 -51.16
CA GLY A 1012 4.77 1.27 -50.12
C GLY A 1012 6.19 1.68 -50.52
N ARG A 1013 6.39 2.27 -51.71
CA ARG A 1013 7.73 2.61 -52.22
C ARG A 1013 8.18 3.93 -51.60
N LEU A 1014 9.43 3.97 -51.15
CA LEU A 1014 10.05 5.19 -50.63
C LEU A 1014 10.48 6.13 -51.76
N HIS A 1015 10.18 7.40 -51.59
CA HIS A 1015 10.64 8.49 -52.44
C HIS A 1015 11.27 9.59 -51.58
N THR A 1016 12.35 10.20 -52.07
CA THR A 1016 13.10 11.26 -51.38
C THR A 1016 12.79 12.63 -51.97
N ASN A 1017 12.84 13.68 -51.15
CA ASN A 1017 12.52 15.06 -51.56
C ASN A 1017 11.11 15.16 -52.14
N TRP A 1018 10.14 14.54 -51.46
CA TRP A 1018 8.73 14.77 -51.72
C TRP A 1018 8.24 16.05 -50.99
N PRO A 1019 7.13 16.65 -51.44
CA PRO A 1019 6.49 17.74 -50.70
C PRO A 1019 5.97 17.17 -49.37
N PRO A 1020 6.40 17.69 -48.20
CA PRO A 1020 5.98 17.13 -46.92
C PRO A 1020 4.47 17.23 -46.71
N SER A 1021 3.88 16.19 -46.12
CA SER A 1021 2.42 16.04 -45.95
C SER A 1021 2.00 15.59 -44.53
N PRO A 1022 2.52 16.21 -43.44
CA PRO A 1022 2.23 15.79 -42.08
C PRO A 1022 0.72 15.78 -41.78
N GLY A 1023 0.26 14.68 -41.19
CA GLY A 1023 -1.14 14.40 -40.86
C GLY A 1023 -1.99 13.97 -42.05
N ALA A 1024 -1.39 13.67 -43.21
CA ALA A 1024 -2.11 13.46 -44.46
C ALA A 1024 -1.46 12.42 -45.40
N HIS A 1025 -2.23 11.99 -46.40
CA HIS A 1025 -1.74 11.05 -47.41
C HIS A 1025 -0.69 11.70 -48.33
N ASN A 1026 0.50 11.10 -48.37
CA ASN A 1026 1.64 11.44 -49.23
C ASN A 1026 1.27 11.64 -50.70
N ARG A 1027 1.85 12.65 -51.37
CA ARG A 1027 1.60 12.90 -52.81
C ARG A 1027 2.86 13.33 -53.55
N ALA A 1028 3.01 12.83 -54.78
CA ALA A 1028 4.07 13.24 -55.68
C ALA A 1028 3.99 14.74 -56.04
N PRO A 1029 5.12 15.42 -56.28
CA PRO A 1029 5.12 16.81 -56.73
C PRO A 1029 4.42 16.95 -58.09
N GLU A 1030 3.43 17.84 -58.17
CA GLU A 1030 2.60 17.99 -59.36
C GLU A 1030 3.38 18.57 -60.55
N THR A 1031 3.21 17.96 -61.72
CA THR A 1031 3.72 18.52 -62.99
C THR A 1031 2.64 19.41 -63.61
N PRO A 1032 2.91 20.67 -63.95
CA PRO A 1032 1.86 21.62 -64.33
C PRO A 1032 1.31 21.37 -65.75
N THR A 1033 0.25 20.58 -65.86
CA THR A 1033 -0.58 20.48 -67.08
C THR A 1033 -2.07 20.33 -66.75
N THR A 1034 -2.89 21.23 -67.29
CA THR A 1034 -4.36 21.15 -67.32
C THR A 1034 -4.83 21.02 -68.78
N PRO A 1035 -6.02 20.46 -69.09
CA PRO A 1035 -7.28 21.14 -68.76
C PRO A 1035 -8.42 20.27 -68.18
N ALA A 1036 -9.21 20.92 -67.32
CA ALA A 1036 -10.64 20.69 -67.07
C ALA A 1036 -11.14 19.25 -66.86
N SER A 1037 -11.07 18.79 -65.61
CA SER A 1037 -12.09 17.90 -65.04
C SER A 1037 -13.49 18.57 -65.14
N PRO A 1038 -14.62 17.84 -65.17
CA PRO A 1038 -15.94 18.46 -65.01
C PRO A 1038 -16.01 19.35 -63.77
N PRO A 1039 -16.83 20.42 -63.78
CA PRO A 1039 -16.93 21.33 -62.65
C PRO A 1039 -17.29 20.55 -61.38
N PRO A 1040 -16.49 20.64 -60.31
CA PRO A 1040 -16.74 19.88 -59.09
C PRO A 1040 -18.09 20.28 -58.45
N PRO A 1041 -18.69 19.40 -57.65
CA PRO A 1041 -20.00 19.66 -57.06
C PRO A 1041 -19.95 20.91 -56.18
N LEU A 1042 -20.87 21.83 -56.43
CA LEU A 1042 -21.15 22.95 -55.54
C LEU A 1042 -22.03 22.46 -54.40
N LEU A 1043 -21.52 22.51 -53.17
CA LEU A 1043 -22.29 22.15 -51.99
C LEU A 1043 -23.32 23.22 -51.63
N SER A 1044 -24.41 22.78 -51.00
CA SER A 1044 -25.52 23.63 -50.54
C SER A 1044 -25.11 24.54 -49.38
N THR A 1045 -24.41 23.99 -48.39
CA THR A 1045 -23.89 24.74 -47.23
C THR A 1045 -22.46 24.32 -46.90
N LEU A 1046 -21.76 25.13 -46.12
CA LEU A 1046 -20.45 24.80 -45.57
C LEU A 1046 -20.53 23.71 -44.50
N ALA A 1047 -21.70 23.46 -43.90
CA ALA A 1047 -21.87 22.36 -42.96
C ALA A 1047 -21.74 20.99 -43.67
N ASP A 1048 -22.24 20.88 -44.91
CA ASP A 1048 -22.10 19.68 -45.75
C ASP A 1048 -20.64 19.26 -45.96
N VAL A 1049 -19.69 20.22 -45.94
CA VAL A 1049 -18.24 19.97 -46.08
C VAL A 1049 -17.73 19.06 -44.97
N ARG A 1050 -18.34 19.09 -43.78
CA ARG A 1050 -17.97 18.20 -42.65
C ARG A 1050 -18.36 16.74 -42.89
N HIS A 1051 -19.24 16.46 -43.84
CA HIS A 1051 -19.66 15.12 -44.23
C HIS A 1051 -18.97 14.61 -45.50
N MET A 1052 -18.17 15.45 -46.17
CA MET A 1052 -17.38 15.04 -47.32
C MET A 1052 -16.10 14.30 -46.90
N PRO A 1053 -15.67 13.26 -47.65
CA PRO A 1053 -14.36 12.63 -47.47
C PRO A 1053 -13.21 13.60 -47.70
N LEU A 1054 -12.11 13.43 -46.95
CA LEU A 1054 -10.86 14.14 -47.20
C LEU A 1054 -10.32 13.79 -48.60
N GLY A 1055 -9.60 14.73 -49.21
CA GLY A 1055 -9.12 14.61 -50.59
C GLY A 1055 -10.16 14.92 -51.67
N THR A 1056 -11.44 15.12 -51.34
CA THR A 1056 -12.49 15.51 -52.29
C THR A 1056 -12.21 16.90 -52.88
N ARG A 1057 -12.19 17.02 -54.22
CA ARG A 1057 -12.24 18.34 -54.89
C ARG A 1057 -13.70 18.79 -55.01
N LEU A 1058 -14.05 19.91 -54.38
CA LEU A 1058 -15.41 20.42 -54.26
C LEU A 1058 -15.45 21.93 -54.47
N SER A 1059 -16.62 22.46 -54.82
CA SER A 1059 -16.88 23.90 -54.79
C SER A 1059 -17.78 24.24 -53.61
N VAL A 1060 -17.52 25.39 -52.97
CA VAL A 1060 -18.35 25.97 -51.91
C VAL A 1060 -18.62 27.43 -52.18
N GLU A 1061 -19.73 27.95 -51.65
CA GLU A 1061 -19.99 29.38 -51.54
C GLU A 1061 -19.95 29.80 -50.08
N GLY A 1062 -19.31 30.93 -49.81
CA GLY A 1062 -19.24 31.51 -48.47
C GLY A 1062 -18.90 33.00 -48.53
N VAL A 1063 -19.12 33.71 -47.44
CA VAL A 1063 -18.71 35.10 -47.27
C VAL A 1063 -17.39 35.12 -46.50
N VAL A 1064 -16.40 35.88 -46.99
CA VAL A 1064 -15.10 36.02 -46.32
C VAL A 1064 -15.27 36.65 -44.93
N SER A 1065 -14.82 35.95 -43.89
CA SER A 1065 -14.93 36.37 -42.48
C SER A 1065 -13.67 37.07 -41.96
N VAL A 1066 -12.49 36.73 -42.52
CA VAL A 1066 -11.18 37.23 -42.06
C VAL A 1066 -10.35 37.65 -43.27
N PRO A 1067 -9.60 38.77 -43.21
CA PRO A 1067 -8.63 39.12 -44.23
C PRO A 1067 -7.59 38.02 -44.47
N PRO A 1068 -7.19 37.75 -45.73
CA PRO A 1068 -6.13 36.79 -46.03
C PRO A 1068 -4.78 37.11 -45.37
N HIS A 1069 -4.00 36.06 -45.13
CA HIS A 1069 -2.67 36.06 -44.49
C HIS A 1069 -2.64 36.47 -43.01
N LEU A 1070 -3.75 36.97 -42.44
CA LEU A 1070 -3.79 37.55 -41.09
C LEU A 1070 -3.68 36.49 -39.97
N LEU A 1071 -4.33 35.34 -40.14
CA LEU A 1071 -4.29 34.20 -39.21
C LEU A 1071 -3.32 33.08 -39.66
N GLY A 1072 -2.35 33.42 -40.50
CA GLY A 1072 -1.31 32.51 -40.99
C GLY A 1072 -1.08 32.65 -42.50
N HIS A 1073 0.10 32.28 -42.98
CA HIS A 1073 0.52 32.56 -44.36
C HIS A 1073 -0.38 31.85 -45.40
N GLY A 1074 -1.14 32.63 -46.17
CA GLY A 1074 -2.08 32.12 -47.17
C GLY A 1074 -3.39 31.59 -46.60
N ILE A 1075 -3.67 31.82 -45.31
CA ILE A 1075 -4.90 31.39 -44.64
C ILE A 1075 -5.94 32.53 -44.69
N PHE A 1076 -7.19 32.17 -44.97
CA PHE A 1076 -8.38 32.98 -44.69
C PHE A 1076 -9.56 32.07 -44.29
N TYR A 1077 -10.67 32.67 -43.85
CA TYR A 1077 -11.88 31.91 -43.50
C TYR A 1077 -13.08 32.44 -44.26
N VAL A 1078 -13.99 31.54 -44.62
CA VAL A 1078 -15.32 31.87 -45.14
C VAL A 1078 -16.39 31.25 -44.25
N GLN A 1079 -17.58 31.85 -44.18
CA GLN A 1079 -18.73 31.27 -43.49
C GLN A 1079 -20.04 31.51 -44.23
N ASP A 1080 -21.06 30.72 -43.84
CA ASP A 1080 -22.46 30.91 -44.21
C ASP A 1080 -23.33 31.00 -42.94
N ALA A 1081 -24.61 30.68 -43.03
CA ALA A 1081 -25.52 30.70 -41.88
C ALA A 1081 -25.26 29.57 -40.88
N GLU A 1082 -24.69 28.44 -41.32
CA GLU A 1082 -24.64 27.16 -40.59
C GLU A 1082 -23.23 26.81 -40.11
N ALA A 1083 -22.20 27.06 -40.92
CA ALA A 1083 -20.82 26.70 -40.62
C ALA A 1083 -19.80 27.71 -41.17
N GLY A 1084 -18.54 27.52 -40.78
CA GLY A 1084 -17.40 28.19 -41.39
C GLY A 1084 -16.36 27.18 -41.85
N LEU A 1085 -15.41 27.62 -42.64
CA LEU A 1085 -14.38 26.79 -43.24
C LEU A 1085 -13.07 27.56 -43.40
N LYS A 1086 -11.97 26.95 -42.94
CA LYS A 1086 -10.60 27.41 -43.18
C LYS A 1086 -10.24 27.21 -44.64
N ILE A 1087 -9.62 28.20 -45.25
CA ILE A 1087 -9.13 28.14 -46.63
C ILE A 1087 -7.62 28.32 -46.60
N TYR A 1088 -6.90 27.40 -47.25
CA TYR A 1088 -5.44 27.43 -47.33
C TYR A 1088 -4.96 27.60 -48.77
N ALA A 1089 -4.29 28.70 -49.06
CA ALA A 1089 -3.87 29.12 -50.39
C ALA A 1089 -2.48 29.80 -50.36
N PRO A 1090 -1.42 29.09 -49.94
CA PRO A 1090 -0.10 29.68 -49.64
C PRO A 1090 0.63 30.26 -50.86
N ALA A 1091 0.28 29.84 -52.08
CA ALA A 1091 0.96 30.25 -53.30
C ALA A 1091 0.18 31.27 -54.16
N LEU A 1092 -0.95 31.79 -53.66
CA LEU A 1092 -1.85 32.67 -54.41
C LEU A 1092 -1.77 34.13 -53.94
N ASP A 1093 -1.95 35.06 -54.88
CA ASP A 1093 -2.18 36.48 -54.56
C ASP A 1093 -3.65 36.65 -54.13
N LEU A 1094 -3.85 36.89 -52.84
CA LEU A 1094 -5.17 37.04 -52.22
C LEU A 1094 -5.53 38.52 -51.96
N SER A 1095 -4.73 39.47 -52.43
CA SER A 1095 -4.87 40.91 -52.14
C SER A 1095 -6.18 41.55 -52.61
N ALA A 1096 -6.92 40.88 -53.51
CA ALA A 1096 -8.22 41.32 -54.00
C ALA A 1096 -9.41 40.91 -53.11
N LEU A 1097 -9.22 40.03 -52.12
CA LEU A 1097 -10.27 39.52 -51.24
C LEU A 1097 -10.38 40.31 -49.94
N HIS A 1098 -11.61 40.71 -49.60
CA HIS A 1098 -11.93 41.51 -48.42
C HIS A 1098 -13.06 40.86 -47.62
N PRO A 1099 -13.13 41.04 -46.29
CA PRO A 1099 -14.28 40.59 -45.49
C PRO A 1099 -15.60 41.15 -46.04
N GLY A 1100 -16.63 40.31 -46.12
CA GLY A 1100 -17.91 40.62 -46.80
C GLY A 1100 -17.95 40.28 -48.29
N ASP A 1101 -16.83 39.91 -48.92
CA ASP A 1101 -16.85 39.36 -50.28
C ASP A 1101 -17.51 37.98 -50.28
N ARG A 1102 -18.56 37.81 -51.09
CA ARG A 1102 -19.19 36.50 -51.33
C ARG A 1102 -18.42 35.81 -52.44
N VAL A 1103 -17.78 34.68 -52.12
CA VAL A 1103 -16.90 33.94 -53.00
C VAL A 1103 -17.41 32.53 -53.25
N ARG A 1104 -17.25 32.05 -54.48
CA ARG A 1104 -17.23 30.62 -54.78
C ARG A 1104 -15.79 30.16 -54.83
N LEU A 1105 -15.44 29.18 -54.00
CA LEU A 1105 -14.10 28.62 -53.88
C LEU A 1105 -14.11 27.18 -54.36
N THR A 1106 -13.06 26.75 -55.07
CA THR A 1106 -12.93 25.39 -55.60
C THR A 1106 -11.62 24.78 -55.15
N GLY A 1107 -11.65 23.76 -54.31
CA GLY A 1107 -10.42 23.25 -53.72
C GLY A 1107 -10.52 21.80 -53.27
N VAL A 1108 -9.41 21.30 -52.71
CA VAL A 1108 -9.29 19.95 -52.18
C VAL A 1108 -9.42 20.00 -50.66
N LEU A 1109 -10.40 19.27 -50.12
CA LEU A 1109 -10.65 19.18 -48.67
C LEU A 1109 -9.51 18.43 -47.96
N ARG A 1110 -9.01 18.96 -46.85
CA ARG A 1110 -7.99 18.37 -45.97
C ARG A 1110 -8.32 18.61 -44.50
N THR A 1111 -7.50 18.07 -43.62
CA THR A 1111 -7.48 18.36 -42.19
C THR A 1111 -6.04 18.63 -41.75
N PHE A 1112 -5.83 19.55 -40.80
CA PHE A 1112 -4.53 19.85 -40.20
C PHE A 1112 -4.75 20.26 -38.74
N HIS A 1113 -4.02 19.65 -37.79
CA HIS A 1113 -4.29 19.71 -36.34
C HIS A 1113 -5.79 19.56 -35.99
N ASN A 1114 -6.41 18.50 -36.53
CA ASN A 1114 -7.84 18.18 -36.45
C ASN A 1114 -8.84 19.21 -37.02
N GLU A 1115 -8.39 20.38 -37.50
CA GLU A 1115 -9.22 21.40 -38.15
C GLU A 1115 -9.46 21.11 -39.64
N ARG A 1116 -10.70 21.21 -40.13
CA ARG A 1116 -11.00 21.06 -41.58
C ARG A 1116 -10.63 22.29 -42.40
N GLU A 1117 -9.93 22.08 -43.51
CA GLU A 1117 -9.53 23.13 -44.44
C GLU A 1117 -9.79 22.79 -45.92
N LEU A 1118 -10.04 23.80 -46.74
CA LEU A 1118 -10.11 23.69 -48.20
C LEU A 1118 -8.85 24.29 -48.82
N ARG A 1119 -8.02 23.46 -49.46
CA ARG A 1119 -6.79 23.92 -50.12
C ARG A 1119 -7.06 24.36 -51.56
N LEU A 1120 -6.59 25.55 -51.93
CA LEU A 1120 -6.68 26.11 -53.28
C LEU A 1120 -5.32 26.04 -53.99
N GLU A 1121 -5.33 25.89 -55.31
CA GLU A 1121 -4.13 25.64 -56.12
C GLU A 1121 -3.92 26.72 -57.19
N SER A 1122 -4.98 27.38 -57.65
CA SER A 1122 -4.93 28.40 -58.70
C SER A 1122 -5.76 29.63 -58.33
N ALA A 1123 -5.36 30.81 -58.83
CA ALA A 1123 -6.21 32.01 -58.74
C ALA A 1123 -7.57 31.83 -59.45
N ALA A 1124 -7.67 30.89 -60.40
CA ALA A 1124 -8.93 30.53 -61.05
C ALA A 1124 -9.89 29.73 -60.16
N ASP A 1125 -9.41 29.17 -59.04
CA ASP A 1125 -10.26 28.48 -58.04
C ASP A 1125 -11.10 29.47 -57.21
N ILE A 1126 -10.85 30.79 -57.31
CA ILE A 1126 -11.52 31.86 -56.55
C ILE A 1126 -12.38 32.68 -57.50
N VAL A 1127 -13.70 32.60 -57.34
CA VAL A 1127 -14.68 33.43 -58.10
C VAL A 1127 -15.44 34.31 -57.12
N ARG A 1128 -15.12 35.61 -57.09
CA ARG A 1128 -15.91 36.62 -56.37
C ARG A 1128 -17.26 36.82 -57.09
N LEU A 1129 -18.34 36.59 -56.37
CA LEU A 1129 -19.72 36.65 -56.90
C LEU A 1129 -20.30 38.05 -56.71
N ASP A 1130 -20.21 38.58 -55.50
CA ASP A 1130 -20.69 39.91 -55.12
C ASP A 1130 -19.91 40.45 -53.91
N THR A 1131 -20.40 41.53 -53.30
CA THR A 1131 -19.77 42.20 -52.15
C THR A 1131 -20.89 42.66 -51.23
N GLY A 1132 -20.94 42.09 -50.04
CA GLY A 1132 -21.95 42.36 -49.02
C GLY A 1132 -21.33 42.89 -47.72
N GLU A 1133 -22.10 42.80 -46.64
CA GLU A 1133 -21.61 43.09 -45.30
C GLU A 1133 -20.78 41.92 -44.77
N ALA A 1134 -19.78 42.21 -43.92
CA ALA A 1134 -19.00 41.18 -43.24
C ALA A 1134 -19.92 40.36 -42.30
N PRO A 1135 -19.67 39.04 -42.13
CA PRO A 1135 -20.51 38.19 -41.29
C PRO A 1135 -20.55 38.67 -39.83
N THR A 1136 -21.72 38.64 -39.22
CA THR A 1136 -21.86 38.93 -37.78
C THR A 1136 -21.42 37.73 -36.93
N PRO A 1137 -20.83 37.96 -35.73
CA PRO A 1137 -20.37 36.87 -34.88
C PRO A 1137 -21.54 36.12 -34.24
N LEU A 1138 -21.45 34.80 -34.20
CA LEU A 1138 -22.38 33.94 -33.45
C LEU A 1138 -22.09 34.05 -31.95
N PHE A 1139 -23.05 34.50 -31.15
CA PHE A 1139 -22.89 34.55 -29.69
C PHE A 1139 -22.96 33.15 -29.07
N VAL A 1140 -21.91 32.76 -28.35
CA VAL A 1140 -21.77 31.46 -27.68
C VAL A 1140 -21.50 31.69 -26.18
N GLN A 1141 -22.19 30.94 -25.33
CA GLN A 1141 -22.12 31.01 -23.86
C GLN A 1141 -22.05 29.61 -23.22
N THR A 1142 -21.40 28.68 -23.90
CA THR A 1142 -21.17 27.30 -23.49
C THR A 1142 -19.82 26.84 -24.02
N ALA A 1143 -19.43 25.59 -23.77
CA ALA A 1143 -18.28 24.97 -24.43
C ALA A 1143 -18.35 25.12 -25.96
N LEU A 1144 -17.18 25.28 -26.59
CA LEU A 1144 -17.07 25.19 -28.04
C LEU A 1144 -17.29 23.74 -28.49
N HIS A 1145 -17.93 23.58 -29.64
CA HIS A 1145 -18.27 22.29 -30.24
C HIS A 1145 -17.86 22.33 -31.73
N PRO A 1146 -17.52 21.21 -32.38
CA PRO A 1146 -17.15 21.18 -33.80
C PRO A 1146 -18.15 21.84 -34.76
N ALA A 1147 -19.41 22.05 -34.34
CA ALA A 1147 -20.38 22.86 -35.06
C ALA A 1147 -19.92 24.31 -35.30
N HIS A 1148 -19.19 24.90 -34.34
CA HIS A 1148 -18.68 26.27 -34.36
C HIS A 1148 -17.40 26.43 -35.19
N GLU A 1149 -16.71 25.35 -35.56
CA GLU A 1149 -15.44 25.37 -36.30
C GLU A 1149 -15.50 26.27 -37.55
N GLY A 1150 -14.47 27.09 -37.73
CA GLY A 1150 -14.32 28.05 -38.82
C GLY A 1150 -15.24 29.28 -38.76
N ARG A 1151 -16.20 29.35 -37.82
CA ARG A 1151 -17.14 30.48 -37.70
C ARG A 1151 -16.54 31.64 -36.91
N LEU A 1152 -16.89 32.86 -37.31
CA LEU A 1152 -16.79 34.03 -36.43
C LEU A 1152 -17.79 33.88 -35.27
N VAL A 1153 -17.25 33.80 -34.06
CA VAL A 1153 -18.01 33.70 -32.80
C VAL A 1153 -17.75 34.90 -31.90
N GLN A 1154 -18.65 35.15 -30.97
CA GLN A 1154 -18.47 36.04 -29.84
C GLN A 1154 -18.70 35.25 -28.54
N VAL A 1155 -17.78 35.36 -27.60
CA VAL A 1155 -17.98 34.93 -26.22
C VAL A 1155 -17.81 36.11 -25.28
N ASP A 1156 -18.62 36.15 -24.22
CA ASP A 1156 -18.41 37.02 -23.07
C ASP A 1156 -18.00 36.12 -21.90
N GLY A 1157 -16.93 36.44 -21.17
CA GLY A 1157 -16.41 35.59 -20.10
C GLY A 1157 -15.36 36.26 -19.22
N ALA A 1158 -15.11 35.69 -18.05
CA ALA A 1158 -14.12 36.19 -17.10
C ALA A 1158 -12.75 35.55 -17.37
N VAL A 1159 -11.67 36.35 -17.43
CA VAL A 1159 -10.32 35.80 -17.64
C VAL A 1159 -9.91 34.89 -16.47
N LEU A 1160 -9.67 33.61 -16.77
CA LEU A 1160 -9.27 32.57 -15.82
C LEU A 1160 -7.75 32.52 -15.61
N ARG A 1161 -6.99 32.43 -16.70
CA ARG A 1161 -5.53 32.25 -16.70
C ARG A 1161 -4.95 32.70 -18.05
N TRP A 1162 -3.64 32.94 -18.12
CA TRP A 1162 -2.97 33.33 -19.36
C TRP A 1162 -1.52 32.88 -19.42
N TYR A 1163 -1.05 32.57 -20.63
CA TYR A 1163 0.31 32.16 -20.92
C TYR A 1163 0.75 32.79 -22.23
N TYR A 1164 1.78 33.65 -22.20
CA TYR A 1164 2.32 34.36 -23.37
C TYR A 1164 1.24 35.08 -24.21
N ASN A 1165 0.85 34.51 -25.35
CA ASN A 1165 -0.11 35.02 -26.33
C ASN A 1165 -1.51 34.37 -26.24
N ARG A 1166 -1.72 33.43 -25.31
CA ARG A 1166 -3.02 32.78 -25.04
C ARG A 1166 -3.56 33.07 -23.65
N TRP A 1167 -4.88 33.02 -23.51
CA TRP A 1167 -5.60 33.14 -22.25
C TRP A 1167 -6.94 32.44 -22.33
N TRP A 1168 -7.48 32.04 -21.19
CA TRP A 1168 -8.72 31.30 -21.12
C TRP A 1168 -9.80 32.14 -20.44
N LEU A 1169 -11.03 32.05 -20.94
CA LEU A 1169 -12.20 32.67 -20.34
C LEU A 1169 -13.11 31.61 -19.72
N ALA A 1170 -13.65 31.90 -18.54
CA ALA A 1170 -14.82 31.23 -18.00
C ALA A 1170 -16.05 31.75 -18.77
N VAL A 1171 -16.71 30.85 -19.49
CA VAL A 1171 -17.89 31.11 -20.31
C VAL A 1171 -18.99 30.17 -19.82
N SER A 1172 -19.83 30.67 -18.90
CA SER A 1172 -20.80 29.89 -18.14
C SER A 1172 -20.16 28.71 -17.38
N ASP A 1173 -20.41 27.47 -17.81
CA ASP A 1173 -19.93 26.22 -17.23
C ASP A 1173 -18.67 25.66 -17.92
N ALA A 1174 -18.14 26.38 -18.92
CA ALA A 1174 -17.03 25.93 -19.75
C ALA A 1174 -15.83 26.89 -19.73
N GLU A 1175 -14.64 26.31 -19.90
CA GLU A 1175 -13.41 27.05 -20.20
C GLU A 1175 -13.23 27.18 -21.71
N VAL A 1176 -12.97 28.38 -22.22
CA VAL A 1176 -12.75 28.67 -23.64
C VAL A 1176 -11.38 29.31 -23.84
N GLU A 1177 -10.49 28.68 -24.61
CA GLU A 1177 -9.19 29.25 -24.96
C GLU A 1177 -9.33 30.39 -25.97
N ILE A 1178 -8.57 31.45 -25.75
CA ILE A 1178 -8.36 32.58 -26.67
C ILE A 1178 -6.87 32.61 -27.02
N TYR A 1179 -6.53 32.55 -28.31
CA TYR A 1179 -5.15 32.49 -28.79
C TYR A 1179 -4.88 33.61 -29.81
N VAL A 1180 -3.94 34.52 -29.51
CA VAL A 1180 -3.51 35.57 -30.43
C VAL A 1180 -2.33 35.09 -31.28
N ARG A 1181 -2.55 34.87 -32.58
CA ARG A 1181 -1.48 34.61 -33.55
C ARG A 1181 -0.61 35.88 -33.73
N GLN A 1182 0.70 35.72 -33.66
CA GLN A 1182 1.68 36.81 -33.83
C GLN A 1182 1.55 37.53 -35.19
N SER A 1183 1.12 36.82 -36.24
CA SER A 1183 0.86 37.36 -37.58
C SER A 1183 -0.20 38.47 -37.61
N THR A 1184 -1.12 38.49 -36.65
CA THR A 1184 -2.16 39.54 -36.55
C THR A 1184 -1.59 40.90 -36.15
N GLY A 1185 -0.36 40.96 -35.64
CA GLY A 1185 0.22 42.15 -35.01
C GLY A 1185 -0.43 42.52 -33.67
N LEU A 1186 -1.52 41.84 -33.28
CA LEU A 1186 -2.10 41.98 -31.96
C LEU A 1186 -1.12 41.49 -30.89
N ARG A 1187 -1.22 42.11 -29.73
CA ARG A 1187 -0.63 41.60 -28.51
C ARG A 1187 -1.77 41.25 -27.58
N ARG A 1188 -1.63 40.18 -26.81
CA ARG A 1188 -2.49 39.93 -25.65
C ARG A 1188 -2.57 41.25 -24.85
N PRO A 1189 -3.76 41.81 -24.62
CA PRO A 1189 -3.87 43.04 -23.86
C PRO A 1189 -3.42 42.79 -22.42
N TRP A 1190 -3.33 43.85 -21.63
CA TRP A 1190 -3.14 43.68 -20.21
C TRP A 1190 -4.38 42.98 -19.63
N LEU A 1191 -4.16 41.84 -18.97
CA LEU A 1191 -5.19 41.00 -18.39
C LEU A 1191 -5.08 41.01 -16.87
N GLU A 1192 -6.22 41.04 -16.21
CA GLU A 1192 -6.38 40.72 -14.80
C GLU A 1192 -7.28 39.49 -14.70
N ARG A 1193 -7.11 38.70 -13.64
CA ARG A 1193 -7.98 37.55 -13.40
C ARG A 1193 -9.35 38.03 -12.95
N GLY A 1194 -10.42 37.40 -13.42
CA GLY A 1194 -11.78 37.89 -13.24
C GLY A 1194 -12.15 39.09 -14.15
N MET A 1195 -11.22 39.63 -14.95
CA MET A 1195 -11.55 40.67 -15.93
C MET A 1195 -12.58 40.13 -16.93
N HIS A 1196 -13.79 40.67 -16.93
CA HIS A 1196 -14.79 40.31 -17.92
C HIS A 1196 -14.41 40.89 -19.29
N GLN A 1197 -14.25 40.00 -20.26
CA GLN A 1197 -13.95 40.34 -21.64
C GLN A 1197 -15.03 39.79 -22.56
N ARG A 1198 -15.38 40.60 -23.56
CA ARG A 1198 -16.03 40.16 -24.78
C ARG A 1198 -14.94 39.91 -25.82
N ILE A 1199 -14.86 38.69 -26.31
CA ILE A 1199 -13.95 38.27 -27.37
C ILE A 1199 -14.76 37.92 -28.62
N VAL A 1200 -14.35 38.49 -29.75
CA VAL A 1200 -14.79 38.09 -31.08
C VAL A 1200 -13.62 37.41 -31.80
N GLY A 1201 -13.85 36.35 -32.56
CA GLY A 1201 -12.78 35.68 -33.29
C GLY A 1201 -13.27 34.43 -34.02
N ILE A 1202 -12.36 33.79 -34.76
CA ILE A 1202 -12.68 32.51 -35.40
C ILE A 1202 -12.54 31.39 -34.37
N ALA A 1203 -13.57 30.57 -34.20
CA ALA A 1203 -13.46 29.31 -33.48
C ALA A 1203 -12.70 28.30 -34.35
N ALA A 1204 -11.49 27.94 -33.94
CA ALA A 1204 -10.57 27.04 -34.63
C ALA A 1204 -10.30 25.78 -33.79
N THR A 1205 -9.99 24.68 -34.45
CA THR A 1205 -9.63 23.40 -33.82
C THR A 1205 -8.09 23.26 -33.74
N TRP A 1206 -7.60 22.52 -32.76
CA TRP A 1206 -6.20 22.11 -32.58
C TRP A 1206 -6.14 20.72 -31.94
N ASP A 1207 -4.95 20.14 -31.78
CA ASP A 1207 -4.78 18.79 -31.23
C ASP A 1207 -5.21 18.65 -29.76
N ASP A 1208 -5.16 19.74 -28.99
CA ASP A 1208 -5.53 19.80 -27.57
C ASP A 1208 -6.94 20.35 -27.32
N GLY A 1209 -7.66 20.82 -28.35
CA GLY A 1209 -9.04 21.29 -28.23
C GLY A 1209 -9.44 22.41 -29.18
N MET A 1210 -10.53 23.11 -28.86
CA MET A 1210 -11.02 24.27 -29.62
C MET A 1210 -10.67 25.60 -28.95
N ARG A 1211 -10.31 26.60 -29.77
CA ARG A 1211 -9.85 27.93 -29.33
C ARG A 1211 -10.43 29.05 -30.21
N ILE A 1212 -10.48 30.27 -29.69
CA ILE A 1212 -10.92 31.47 -30.42
C ILE A 1212 -9.70 32.30 -30.85
N LEU A 1213 -9.65 32.63 -32.13
CA LEU A 1213 -8.59 33.43 -32.76
C LEU A 1213 -9.10 34.86 -33.01
N PRO A 1214 -8.89 35.83 -32.09
CA PRO A 1214 -9.12 37.25 -32.37
C PRO A 1214 -8.06 37.79 -33.34
N PHE A 1215 -8.49 38.69 -34.24
CA PHE A 1215 -7.65 39.20 -35.33
C PHE A 1215 -7.78 40.70 -35.59
N ASP A 1216 -8.68 41.40 -34.89
CA ASP A 1216 -8.75 42.86 -34.84
C ASP A 1216 -8.64 43.33 -33.38
N ALA A 1217 -8.09 44.52 -33.12
CA ALA A 1217 -7.93 45.03 -31.76
C ALA A 1217 -9.28 45.33 -31.08
N THR A 1218 -10.31 45.68 -31.85
CA THR A 1218 -11.69 45.90 -31.36
C THR A 1218 -12.38 44.60 -30.94
N HIS A 1219 -11.89 43.45 -31.42
CA HIS A 1219 -12.44 42.15 -31.06
C HIS A 1219 -12.13 41.73 -29.62
N ILE A 1220 -11.27 42.44 -28.90
CA ILE A 1220 -10.99 42.20 -27.49
C ILE A 1220 -11.46 43.42 -26.70
N THR A 1221 -12.67 43.34 -26.14
CA THR A 1221 -13.30 44.44 -25.40
C THR A 1221 -13.46 44.08 -23.93
N THR A 1222 -12.81 44.83 -23.03
CA THR A 1222 -13.09 44.75 -21.58
C THR A 1222 -14.45 45.34 -21.27
N LEU A 1223 -15.29 44.60 -20.55
CA LEU A 1223 -16.58 45.08 -20.04
C LEU A 1223 -16.36 45.70 -18.65
N SER A 1224 -17.05 46.81 -18.36
CA SER A 1224 -16.71 47.79 -17.31
C SER A 1224 -16.29 47.24 -15.94
N SER A 1225 -15.17 47.73 -15.42
CA SER A 1225 -14.69 47.46 -14.07
C SER A 1225 -15.39 48.32 -13.00
N THR A 1226 -15.69 47.71 -11.85
CA THR A 1226 -16.15 48.45 -10.65
C THR A 1226 -14.94 49.14 -10.01
N SER A 1227 -14.81 50.46 -10.18
CA SER A 1227 -13.60 51.19 -9.76
C SER A 1227 -13.55 51.55 -8.28
N ALA A 1228 -12.41 51.28 -7.63
CA ALA A 1228 -11.96 52.01 -6.43
C ALA A 1228 -10.89 53.07 -6.80
N SER A 1229 -10.75 54.11 -5.98
CA SER A 1229 -10.29 55.44 -6.42
C SER A 1229 -8.78 55.74 -6.41
N ASN A 1230 -8.34 56.45 -7.46
CA ASN A 1230 -7.30 57.51 -7.48
C ASN A 1230 -6.27 57.61 -6.32
N ALA A 1231 -4.99 57.39 -6.62
CA ALA A 1231 -3.88 58.12 -6.00
C ALA A 1231 -2.67 58.30 -6.95
N ALA A 1232 -2.31 59.57 -7.19
CA ALA A 1232 -1.01 60.12 -7.65
C ALA A 1232 -0.08 59.33 -8.62
N ARG A 1233 0.10 59.87 -9.83
CA ARG A 1233 1.36 59.72 -10.61
C ARG A 1233 2.51 60.50 -9.93
N PRO A 1234 3.75 59.98 -9.96
CA PRO A 1234 4.93 60.84 -10.08
C PRO A 1234 5.86 60.45 -11.24
N THR A 1235 5.98 61.40 -12.18
CA THR A 1235 7.19 61.82 -12.93
C THR A 1235 8.27 60.82 -13.37
N VAL A 1236 8.54 60.87 -14.69
CA VAL A 1236 9.77 60.47 -15.39
C VAL A 1236 11.06 60.82 -14.63
N ARG A 1237 12.01 59.89 -14.59
CA ARG A 1237 13.43 60.20 -14.36
C ARG A 1237 14.33 59.41 -15.33
N THR A 1238 15.39 60.06 -15.79
CA THR A 1238 16.25 59.64 -16.92
C THR A 1238 17.21 58.50 -16.60
N ALA A 1239 17.55 57.71 -17.63
CA ALA A 1239 18.56 56.64 -17.59
C ALA A 1239 19.99 57.13 -17.24
N PRO A 1240 20.92 56.18 -16.98
CA PRO A 1240 21.93 55.93 -18.02
C PRO A 1240 22.22 54.44 -18.30
N ARG A 1241 22.81 54.20 -19.48
CA ARG A 1241 23.22 52.88 -20.01
C ARG A 1241 24.55 52.41 -19.38
N TYR A 1242 24.72 51.13 -19.06
CA TYR A 1242 25.96 50.40 -19.43
C TYR A 1242 25.84 48.86 -19.50
N ARG A 1243 26.43 48.33 -20.57
CA ARG A 1243 26.68 46.95 -21.08
C ARG A 1243 26.49 45.71 -20.17
N PRO A 1244 26.04 44.56 -20.74
CA PRO A 1244 26.23 43.24 -20.15
C PRO A 1244 27.71 42.79 -20.27
N ARG A 1245 28.18 42.02 -19.28
CA ARG A 1245 29.40 41.21 -19.35
C ARG A 1245 29.02 39.74 -19.20
N THR A 1246 29.14 38.97 -20.27
CA THR A 1246 29.41 37.53 -20.18
C THR A 1246 30.82 37.33 -19.60
N PRO A 1247 31.06 36.26 -18.83
CA PRO A 1247 31.62 35.07 -19.47
C PRO A 1247 31.17 33.71 -18.91
N ARG A 1248 30.86 32.81 -19.85
CA ARG A 1248 31.23 31.38 -19.87
C ARG A 1248 31.03 30.55 -18.60
N ILE A 1249 29.93 29.79 -18.62
CA ILE A 1249 29.81 28.50 -17.94
C ILE A 1249 30.96 27.58 -18.39
N ARG A 1250 31.59 26.89 -17.44
CA ARG A 1250 32.35 25.65 -17.67
C ARG A 1250 31.77 24.57 -16.77
N PHE A 1251 31.03 23.65 -17.35
CA PHE A 1251 30.69 22.36 -16.73
C PHE A 1251 31.73 21.33 -17.18
N TRP A 1252 32.27 20.54 -16.24
CA TRP A 1252 32.60 19.11 -16.34
C TRP A 1252 33.46 18.65 -15.15
N GLN A 1253 33.24 17.41 -14.71
CA GLN A 1253 33.92 16.67 -13.61
C GLN A 1253 33.54 17.16 -12.18
N ARG A 1254 33.10 16.32 -11.24
CA ARG A 1254 33.51 14.93 -10.93
C ARG A 1254 32.41 14.10 -10.25
N TYR A 1255 32.34 12.82 -10.62
CA TYR A 1255 31.96 11.72 -9.73
C TYR A 1255 33.23 11.20 -9.01
N PHE A 1256 33.16 10.95 -7.69
CA PHE A 1256 33.82 9.88 -6.90
C PHE A 1256 33.99 10.28 -5.42
N ALA A 1257 33.67 9.34 -4.52
CA ALA A 1257 33.75 9.37 -3.04
C ALA A 1257 32.84 10.43 -2.36
N LEU A 1258 31.83 10.05 -1.58
CA LEU A 1258 31.77 8.98 -0.57
C LEU A 1258 30.53 8.09 -0.71
#